data_AF-A0A660QDG6-F1
#
_entry.id   AF-A0A660QDG6-F1
#
_cell.length_a   1.000
_cell.length_b   1.000
_cell.length_c   1.000
_cell.angle_alpha   90.00
_cell.angle_beta   90.00
_cell.angle_gamma   90.00
#
_symmetry.space_group_name_H-M   'P 1'
#
loop_
_entity.id
_entity.type
_entity.pdbx_description
1 polymer ?
#
loop_
_entity_poly.entity_id
_entity_poly.type
_entity_poly.pdbx_seq_one_letter_code
_entity_poly.pdbx_strand_id
1 'polypeptide(L)'
;MIDFLSKCKKLRTRTASWGLLLAACCVIPQSLSAQVVVISEFVASNQNGIKDAYGDHSDWIELYNNGDSVVDLDGWALTDDPTQTEQWIFPPGATLQSRSFLTIFASSRNDRVAGEELHTDFKLKASGEYLALLRPAGSVAHEYTPSYPGQFSDVSYGVGMVAGIVNAVYEGASCRYKVPSDGLDGLTWTARGYTDTAWSSGTTGVGYENSPADYADLIESTIPAGSLGCYVRIPFSITDPQTLNQLFLRMKYDDGFVAYLNGVEVVTANAPASPFWNSTAIADHPDVLAVESEEFDISAHLHLLVEGNNLLAIHTLNTWSTSSDMLCLPALVGHRGGLSDPLEIGFLSSTTPDTINSGMLAGAWVGETTHNPPLLQDAADLVVTSRVVSVVHPLNPASVTLHYRVMFGSEISLPMTAQGNDIFTATIPHGAAAAGEMLRWYVTATDNLSNQTRDPAFADPLDSPAYHGTVVVDPGIESLLPVLHWFVQNPSEANSATGTRGSLFFLGRFYDNILTDMHGQSTWWFPKKSYDIDFNRGERFLYTESGSKVKDINLLTNWADKAKVRNTLGYELVRNIGVRAHWAFPVRVEQNGAFFSVADMVEDGDDDYLDRAGMDPDGALYKVYDRLENTAASEKKTRKDEDKSDLQALIDGLALPRGSEALRRFLYDHIDLPGTINYLVGQDLMSNRDFAHKNYYIYRDTNGTKEWTILNGDVDLCLGHIWTVGPEYFDDAMYV
;
A
#
# COMPACT_ATOMS: atom_id res chain seq x y z
N MET A 1 -33.67 -20.83 -61.42
CA MET A 1 -32.70 -21.58 -62.23
C MET A 1 -31.48 -21.74 -61.34
N ILE A 2 -31.31 -22.94 -60.75
CA ILE A 2 -30.07 -23.48 -60.17
C ILE A 2 -29.57 -22.76 -58.89
N ASP A 3 -29.14 -23.37 -57.79
CA ASP A 3 -29.20 -24.69 -57.15
C ASP A 3 -28.43 -24.49 -55.82
N PHE A 4 -28.97 -24.92 -54.66
CA PHE A 4 -28.30 -25.26 -53.38
C PHE A 4 -29.26 -25.15 -52.18
N LEU A 5 -30.31 -25.97 -52.15
CA LEU A 5 -31.07 -26.31 -50.94
C LEU A 5 -31.48 -27.79 -50.99
N SER A 6 -30.77 -28.63 -50.24
CA SER A 6 -31.03 -30.07 -50.05
C SER A 6 -30.12 -30.53 -48.91
N LYS A 7 -30.49 -31.27 -47.88
CA LYS A 7 -31.68 -32.04 -47.46
C LYS A 7 -31.35 -32.43 -46.02
N CYS A 8 -32.32 -32.50 -45.12
CA CYS A 8 -32.31 -33.57 -44.13
C CYS A 8 -33.73 -33.90 -43.62
N LYS A 9 -34.01 -35.20 -43.65
CA LYS A 9 -35.30 -35.86 -43.41
C LYS A 9 -35.53 -36.11 -41.91
N LYS A 10 -36.80 -35.98 -41.52
CA LYS A 10 -37.58 -36.76 -40.53
C LYS A 10 -36.87 -37.93 -39.81
N LEU A 11 -36.96 -37.94 -38.47
CA LEU A 11 -37.26 -39.11 -37.60
C LEU A 11 -37.53 -38.61 -36.16
N ARG A 12 -38.79 -38.38 -35.77
CA ARG A 12 -39.61 -39.17 -34.83
C ARG A 12 -38.88 -39.78 -33.60
N THR A 13 -39.20 -39.18 -32.45
CA THR A 13 -39.56 -39.77 -31.14
C THR A 13 -38.60 -40.76 -30.47
N ARG A 14 -37.94 -40.30 -29.41
CA ARG A 14 -37.78 -41.04 -28.14
C ARG A 14 -37.91 -40.09 -26.95
N THR A 15 -38.90 -40.35 -26.12
CA THR A 15 -39.10 -39.82 -24.77
C THR A 15 -37.97 -40.28 -23.85
N ALA A 16 -37.33 -39.34 -23.16
CA ALA A 16 -36.56 -39.62 -21.96
C ALA A 16 -36.82 -38.46 -20.98
N SER A 17 -37.49 -38.79 -19.88
CA SER A 17 -37.76 -37.90 -18.76
C SER A 17 -36.42 -37.46 -18.13
N TRP A 18 -36.15 -36.16 -18.14
CA TRP A 18 -35.09 -35.59 -17.31
C TRP A 18 -35.67 -35.33 -15.93
N GLY A 19 -35.27 -36.17 -14.97
CA GLY A 19 -35.51 -35.89 -13.56
C GLY A 19 -34.72 -34.66 -13.15
N LEU A 20 -35.36 -33.76 -12.40
CA LEU A 20 -34.68 -32.70 -11.68
C LEU A 20 -33.65 -33.33 -10.73
N LEU A 21 -32.36 -33.15 -11.02
CA LEU A 21 -31.32 -33.17 -10.00
C LEU A 21 -31.24 -31.74 -9.45
N LEU A 22 -31.96 -31.51 -8.35
CA LEU A 22 -31.64 -30.42 -7.42
C LEU A 22 -30.26 -30.72 -6.85
N ALA A 23 -29.23 -30.10 -7.41
CA ALA A 23 -27.95 -29.98 -6.73
C ALA A 23 -28.14 -29.02 -5.55
N ALA A 24 -28.50 -29.59 -4.40
CA ALA A 24 -28.31 -28.89 -3.15
C ALA A 24 -26.80 -28.70 -2.97
N CYS A 25 -26.30 -27.47 -3.11
CA CYS A 25 -24.99 -27.08 -2.63
C CYS A 25 -24.98 -27.27 -1.11
N CYS A 26 -24.65 -28.48 -0.68
CA CYS A 26 -24.27 -28.76 0.68
C CYS A 26 -22.86 -28.19 0.83
N VAL A 27 -22.75 -26.97 1.36
CA VAL A 27 -21.49 -26.46 1.90
C VAL A 27 -21.16 -27.36 3.07
N ILE A 28 -20.39 -28.41 2.79
CA ILE A 28 -19.68 -29.12 3.84
C ILE A 28 -18.60 -28.13 4.28
N PRO A 29 -18.56 -27.66 5.54
CA PRO A 29 -17.41 -26.91 6.02
C PRO A 29 -16.21 -27.86 5.89
N GLN A 30 -15.34 -27.61 4.92
CA GLN A 30 -14.04 -28.25 4.90
C GLN A 30 -13.32 -27.75 6.13
N SER A 31 -13.05 -28.65 7.07
CA SER A 31 -12.09 -28.40 8.14
C SER A 31 -10.72 -28.16 7.49
N LEU A 32 -10.29 -26.90 7.49
CA LEU A 32 -8.97 -26.46 7.00
C LEU A 32 -7.83 -26.83 7.96
N SER A 33 -8.12 -27.55 9.06
CA SER A 33 -7.11 -28.09 9.99
C SER A 33 -6.07 -29.02 9.32
N ALA A 34 -6.21 -29.33 8.03
CA ALA A 34 -5.26 -30.12 7.24
C ALA A 34 -4.43 -29.32 6.21
N GLN A 35 -4.65 -28.01 6.00
CA GLN A 35 -3.85 -27.21 5.05
C GLN A 35 -2.62 -26.61 5.74
N VAL A 36 -1.44 -27.10 5.36
CA VAL A 36 -0.14 -26.70 5.96
C VAL A 36 0.33 -25.35 5.43
N VAL A 37 0.15 -25.06 4.14
CA VAL A 37 0.54 -23.78 3.54
C VAL A 37 -0.65 -23.20 2.79
N VAL A 38 -0.94 -21.92 3.05
CA VAL A 38 -2.00 -21.16 2.40
C VAL A 38 -1.45 -19.90 1.77
N ILE A 39 -2.18 -19.35 0.81
CA ILE A 39 -1.99 -17.95 0.39
C ILE A 39 -2.66 -17.09 1.47
N SER A 40 -1.85 -16.41 2.28
CA SER A 40 -2.34 -15.65 3.43
C SER A 40 -2.86 -14.28 3.03
N GLU A 41 -2.16 -13.61 2.14
CA GLU A 41 -2.41 -12.20 1.78
C GLU A 41 -1.92 -11.96 0.35
N PHE A 42 -2.53 -11.03 -0.38
CA PHE A 42 -2.01 -10.54 -1.64
C PHE A 42 -2.55 -9.13 -1.94
N VAL A 43 -1.88 -8.42 -2.85
CA VAL A 43 -2.31 -7.14 -3.43
C VAL A 43 -2.19 -7.24 -4.95
N ALA A 44 -3.27 -6.94 -5.67
CA ALA A 44 -3.29 -6.86 -7.15
C ALA A 44 -3.41 -5.43 -7.70
N SER A 45 -3.23 -4.43 -6.84
CA SER A 45 -3.19 -3.00 -7.18
C SER A 45 -2.32 -2.28 -6.16
N ASN A 46 -1.00 -2.36 -6.33
CA ASN A 46 -0.02 -1.74 -5.44
C ASN A 46 0.48 -0.42 -6.06
N GLN A 47 0.12 0.72 -5.47
CA GLN A 47 0.53 2.06 -5.92
C GLN A 47 1.50 2.74 -4.95
N ASN A 48 1.30 2.52 -3.64
CA ASN A 48 2.08 3.14 -2.56
C ASN A 48 2.46 2.15 -1.45
N GLY A 49 2.14 0.86 -1.60
CA GLY A 49 2.49 -0.20 -0.64
C GLY A 49 3.97 -0.58 -0.67
N ILE A 50 4.30 -1.83 -0.33
CA ILE A 50 5.68 -2.30 -0.34
C ILE A 50 6.30 -2.19 -1.75
N LYS A 51 7.61 -1.92 -1.80
CA LYS A 51 8.39 -1.92 -3.04
C LYS A 51 9.18 -3.22 -3.14
N ASP A 52 9.36 -3.70 -4.36
CA ASP A 52 10.34 -4.75 -4.63
C ASP A 52 11.78 -4.19 -4.61
N ALA A 53 12.77 -5.08 -4.74
CA ALA A 53 14.19 -4.74 -4.74
C ALA A 53 14.62 -3.83 -5.91
N TYR A 54 13.76 -3.66 -6.92
CA TYR A 54 13.96 -2.74 -8.04
C TYR A 54 13.35 -1.35 -7.80
N GLY A 55 12.63 -1.17 -6.69
CA GLY A 55 11.98 0.08 -6.31
C GLY A 55 10.56 0.22 -6.89
N ASP A 56 10.03 -0.81 -7.54
CA ASP A 56 8.70 -0.82 -8.15
C ASP A 56 7.63 -1.24 -7.13
N HIS A 57 6.44 -0.63 -7.22
CA HIS A 57 5.25 -1.08 -6.49
C HIS A 57 4.58 -2.25 -7.26
N SER A 58 5.26 -3.40 -7.30
CA SER A 58 4.74 -4.62 -7.93
C SER A 58 3.58 -5.22 -7.13
N ASP A 59 2.64 -5.89 -7.80
CA ASP A 59 1.68 -6.79 -7.12
C ASP A 59 2.44 -7.86 -6.36
N TRP A 60 1.85 -8.44 -5.32
CA TRP A 60 2.52 -9.46 -4.52
C TRP A 60 1.53 -10.43 -3.88
N ILE A 61 2.06 -11.61 -3.56
CA ILE A 61 1.37 -12.76 -2.99
C ILE A 61 2.19 -13.21 -1.78
N GLU A 62 1.55 -13.49 -0.67
CA GLU A 62 2.18 -14.04 0.52
C GLU A 62 1.65 -15.43 0.83
N LEU A 63 2.57 -16.31 1.22
CA LEU A 63 2.27 -17.62 1.77
C LEU A 63 2.47 -17.65 3.27
N TYR A 64 1.61 -18.38 3.97
CA TYR A 64 1.77 -18.70 5.39
C TYR A 64 1.80 -20.21 5.62
N ASN A 65 2.81 -20.68 6.36
CA ASN A 65 2.88 -22.06 6.83
C ASN A 65 2.21 -22.20 8.20
N ASN A 66 0.97 -22.69 8.21
CA ASN A 66 0.18 -22.98 9.40
C ASN A 66 0.57 -24.31 10.09
N GLY A 67 1.63 -25.00 9.65
CA GLY A 67 2.13 -26.23 10.27
C GLY A 67 3.32 -26.03 11.21
N ASP A 68 3.63 -27.08 11.97
CA ASP A 68 4.69 -27.10 13.00
C ASP A 68 6.04 -27.62 12.47
N SER A 69 6.20 -27.68 11.15
CA SER A 69 7.43 -28.15 10.52
C SER A 69 7.74 -27.32 9.28
N VAL A 70 9.04 -27.28 8.92
CA VAL A 70 9.51 -26.66 7.69
C VAL A 70 8.91 -27.38 6.48
N VAL A 71 8.41 -26.60 5.52
CA VAL A 71 7.89 -27.13 4.24
C VAL A 71 8.92 -26.87 3.15
N ASP A 72 9.26 -27.93 2.42
CA ASP A 72 9.99 -27.84 1.16
C ASP A 72 9.01 -27.49 0.04
N LEU A 73 9.25 -26.35 -0.63
CA LEU A 73 8.42 -25.85 -1.72
C LEU A 73 8.89 -26.35 -3.09
N ASP A 74 9.90 -27.22 -3.17
CA ASP A 74 10.34 -27.79 -4.45
C ASP A 74 9.17 -28.48 -5.20
N GLY A 75 8.97 -28.07 -6.44
CA GLY A 75 7.86 -28.54 -7.30
C GLY A 75 6.47 -28.00 -6.98
N TRP A 76 6.29 -27.13 -5.97
CA TRP A 76 5.05 -26.39 -5.77
C TRP A 76 4.90 -25.32 -6.86
N ALA A 77 3.68 -24.85 -7.11
CA ALA A 77 3.42 -23.82 -8.12
C ALA A 77 2.39 -22.77 -7.69
N LEU A 78 2.54 -21.54 -8.17
CA LEU A 78 1.51 -20.51 -8.18
C LEU A 78 0.90 -20.41 -9.59
N THR A 79 -0.41 -20.14 -9.65
CA THR A 79 -1.13 -19.96 -10.92
C THR A 79 -2.25 -18.94 -10.79
N ASP A 80 -2.48 -18.16 -11.85
CA ASP A 80 -3.64 -17.28 -12.04
C ASP A 80 -4.67 -17.85 -13.04
N ASP A 81 -4.42 -19.06 -13.56
CA ASP A 81 -5.26 -19.76 -14.54
C ASP A 81 -5.59 -21.18 -14.05
N PRO A 82 -6.88 -21.53 -13.80
CA PRO A 82 -7.26 -22.84 -13.30
C PRO A 82 -6.96 -23.99 -14.28
N THR A 83 -6.59 -23.68 -15.53
CA THR A 83 -6.16 -24.66 -16.54
C THR A 83 -4.65 -24.91 -16.55
N GLN A 84 -3.87 -24.07 -15.86
CA GLN A 84 -2.41 -24.17 -15.77
C GLN A 84 -1.99 -24.72 -14.41
N THR A 85 -1.67 -26.02 -14.36
CA THR A 85 -1.29 -26.69 -13.10
C THR A 85 0.19 -26.55 -12.72
N GLU A 86 0.99 -25.92 -13.57
CA GLU A 86 2.44 -25.77 -13.44
C GLU A 86 2.94 -24.41 -14.00
N GLN A 87 2.16 -23.33 -13.83
CA GLN A 87 2.48 -22.00 -14.38
C GLN A 87 3.81 -21.46 -13.84
N TRP A 88 3.85 -21.09 -12.55
CA TRP A 88 5.08 -20.63 -11.91
C TRP A 88 5.50 -21.56 -10.79
N ILE A 89 6.52 -22.39 -11.04
CA ILE A 89 7.02 -23.37 -10.06
C ILE A 89 8.03 -22.69 -9.11
N PHE A 90 8.04 -23.02 -7.82
CA PHE A 90 9.07 -22.50 -6.90
C PHE A 90 10.47 -22.99 -7.30
N PRO A 91 11.55 -22.23 -7.00
CA PRO A 91 12.91 -22.68 -7.30
C PRO A 91 13.35 -23.82 -6.36
N PRO A 92 14.21 -24.75 -6.83
CA PRO A 92 14.76 -25.80 -5.98
C PRO A 92 15.45 -25.22 -4.74
N GLY A 93 15.15 -25.79 -3.58
CA GLY A 93 15.68 -25.32 -2.29
C GLY A 93 14.89 -24.18 -1.65
N ALA A 94 13.78 -23.73 -2.25
CA ALA A 94 12.83 -22.85 -1.57
C ALA A 94 12.18 -23.60 -0.39
N THR A 95 12.26 -23.02 0.81
CA THR A 95 11.66 -23.59 2.02
C THR A 95 10.85 -22.54 2.76
N LEU A 96 9.75 -22.95 3.37
CA LEU A 96 8.96 -22.10 4.25
C LEU A 96 9.03 -22.65 5.68
N GLN A 97 9.65 -21.89 6.58
CA GLN A 97 9.79 -22.28 7.99
C GLN A 97 8.40 -22.45 8.65
N SER A 98 8.34 -23.26 9.70
CA SER A 98 7.09 -23.44 10.46
C SER A 98 6.60 -22.10 10.98
N ARG A 99 5.31 -21.81 10.80
CA ARG A 99 4.67 -20.59 11.32
C ARG A 99 5.28 -19.30 10.80
N SER A 100 5.92 -19.34 9.64
CA SER A 100 6.52 -18.20 8.96
C SER A 100 5.78 -17.85 7.67
N PHE A 101 6.06 -16.65 7.19
CA PHE A 101 5.52 -16.07 5.97
C PHE A 101 6.58 -16.06 4.86
N LEU A 102 6.13 -15.96 3.61
CA LEU A 102 6.98 -15.73 2.45
C LEU A 102 6.23 -14.86 1.45
N THR A 103 6.74 -13.65 1.20
CA THR A 103 6.26 -12.76 0.15
C THR A 103 6.91 -13.08 -1.21
N ILE A 104 6.11 -13.03 -2.27
CA ILE A 104 6.50 -13.25 -3.67
C ILE A 104 5.87 -12.13 -4.51
N PHE A 105 6.65 -11.43 -5.32
CA PHE A 105 6.14 -10.35 -6.19
C PHE A 105 5.55 -10.90 -7.50
N ALA A 106 4.28 -10.61 -7.77
CA ALA A 106 3.62 -10.93 -9.03
C ALA A 106 3.90 -9.84 -10.09
N SER A 107 5.09 -9.89 -10.69
CA SER A 107 5.64 -8.78 -11.50
C SER A 107 5.93 -9.13 -12.97
N SER A 108 5.76 -10.39 -13.37
CA SER A 108 6.19 -10.95 -14.67
C SER A 108 7.71 -10.99 -14.92
N ARG A 109 8.54 -10.75 -13.89
CA ARG A 109 10.00 -10.80 -14.03
C ARG A 109 10.57 -12.22 -14.03
N ASN A 110 9.87 -13.16 -13.38
CA ASN A 110 10.29 -14.56 -13.27
C ASN A 110 11.63 -14.80 -12.55
N ASP A 111 11.96 -13.97 -11.56
CA ASP A 111 13.14 -14.14 -10.71
C ASP A 111 12.92 -15.32 -9.74
N ARG A 112 13.71 -16.39 -9.89
CA ARG A 112 13.50 -17.69 -9.24
C ARG A 112 14.79 -18.22 -8.60
N VAL A 113 15.29 -17.54 -7.58
CA VAL A 113 16.47 -17.97 -6.81
C VAL A 113 16.08 -18.15 -5.35
N ALA A 114 16.28 -19.35 -4.80
CA ALA A 114 15.95 -19.64 -3.41
C ALA A 114 16.81 -18.79 -2.46
N GLY A 115 16.17 -18.15 -1.49
CA GLY A 115 16.81 -17.26 -0.52
C GLY A 115 16.93 -15.79 -0.95
N GLU A 116 16.54 -15.48 -2.19
CA GLU A 116 16.45 -14.11 -2.71
C GLU A 116 14.97 -13.70 -2.87
N GLU A 117 14.73 -12.44 -3.23
CA GLU A 117 13.38 -11.95 -3.58
C GLU A 117 12.84 -12.70 -4.81
N LEU A 118 11.62 -13.24 -4.68
CA LEU A 118 10.99 -14.07 -5.72
C LEU A 118 10.00 -13.26 -6.54
N HIS A 119 10.02 -13.46 -7.86
CA HIS A 119 9.08 -12.83 -8.78
C HIS A 119 8.40 -13.85 -9.68
N THR A 120 7.07 -13.81 -9.76
CA THR A 120 6.32 -14.68 -10.69
C THR A 120 6.53 -14.25 -12.15
N ASP A 121 6.17 -15.14 -13.08
CA ASP A 121 6.13 -14.86 -14.53
C ASP A 121 4.79 -14.28 -15.00
N PHE A 122 3.91 -13.91 -14.06
CA PHE A 122 2.62 -13.26 -14.30
C PHE A 122 2.42 -12.04 -13.40
N LYS A 123 1.32 -11.30 -13.60
CA LYS A 123 0.84 -10.21 -12.72
C LYS A 123 -0.59 -10.50 -12.33
N LEU A 124 -1.06 -9.90 -11.25
CA LEU A 124 -2.44 -10.04 -10.83
C LEU A 124 -3.34 -8.97 -11.48
N LYS A 125 -4.60 -9.30 -11.74
CA LYS A 125 -5.61 -8.37 -12.25
C LYS A 125 -6.35 -7.71 -11.10
N ALA A 126 -6.21 -6.39 -10.98
CA ALA A 126 -7.01 -5.58 -10.07
C ALA A 126 -8.54 -5.78 -10.22
N SER A 127 -9.05 -6.27 -11.35
CA SER A 127 -10.48 -6.58 -11.54
C SER A 127 -10.94 -7.89 -10.89
N GLY A 128 -10.02 -8.71 -10.36
CA GLY A 128 -10.30 -10.05 -9.88
C GLY A 128 -10.03 -11.14 -10.93
N GLU A 129 -9.44 -12.25 -10.49
CA GLU A 129 -9.24 -13.47 -11.30
C GLU A 129 -9.01 -14.69 -10.39
N TYR A 130 -8.71 -15.86 -10.97
CA TYR A 130 -8.36 -17.06 -10.20
C TYR A 130 -6.96 -16.91 -9.59
N LEU A 131 -6.73 -17.44 -8.39
CA LEU A 131 -5.39 -17.50 -7.81
C LEU A 131 -5.27 -18.77 -6.97
N ALA A 132 -4.24 -19.59 -7.23
CA ALA A 132 -4.03 -20.80 -6.46
C ALA A 132 -2.56 -21.13 -6.21
N LEU A 133 -2.35 -21.78 -5.07
CA LEU A 133 -1.13 -22.47 -4.69
C LEU A 133 -1.36 -23.97 -4.91
N LEU A 134 -0.49 -24.61 -5.67
CA LEU A 134 -0.55 -26.01 -6.05
C LEU A 134 0.63 -26.78 -5.45
N ARG A 135 0.36 -28.00 -4.96
CA ARG A 135 1.38 -28.98 -4.59
C ARG A 135 2.01 -29.59 -5.85
N PRO A 136 3.16 -30.29 -5.72
CA PRO A 136 3.72 -31.08 -6.81
C PRO A 136 2.66 -31.98 -7.46
N ALA A 137 2.73 -32.10 -8.79
CA ALA A 137 1.74 -32.79 -9.63
C ALA A 137 0.34 -32.14 -9.70
N GLY A 138 0.21 -30.85 -9.32
CA GLY A 138 -0.93 -30.00 -9.68
C GLY A 138 -2.15 -30.07 -8.76
N SER A 139 -2.05 -30.71 -7.59
CA SER A 139 -3.17 -30.73 -6.63
C SER A 139 -3.25 -29.42 -5.83
N VAL A 140 -4.45 -28.85 -5.68
CA VAL A 140 -4.64 -27.56 -5.01
C VAL A 140 -4.29 -27.63 -3.52
N ALA A 141 -3.37 -26.76 -3.09
CA ALA A 141 -3.05 -26.51 -1.68
C ALA A 141 -4.02 -25.48 -1.07
N HIS A 142 -4.19 -24.33 -1.74
CA HIS A 142 -5.11 -23.26 -1.39
C HIS A 142 -5.52 -22.50 -2.66
N GLU A 143 -6.74 -21.98 -2.74
CA GLU A 143 -7.23 -21.25 -3.92
C GLU A 143 -8.27 -20.17 -3.56
N TYR A 144 -8.27 -19.09 -4.34
CA TYR A 144 -9.37 -18.12 -4.43
C TYR A 144 -10.20 -18.42 -5.68
N THR A 145 -11.34 -19.08 -5.49
CA THR A 145 -12.15 -19.68 -6.56
C THR A 145 -13.61 -19.20 -6.54
N PRO A 146 -14.27 -19.03 -7.71
CA PRO A 146 -13.70 -19.09 -9.06
C PRO A 146 -12.80 -17.89 -9.38
N SER A 147 -12.88 -16.82 -8.58
CA SER A 147 -12.01 -15.65 -8.63
C SER A 147 -12.04 -14.87 -7.32
N TYR A 148 -10.96 -14.18 -6.96
CA TYR A 148 -11.01 -13.13 -5.92
C TYR A 148 -11.77 -11.88 -6.41
N PRO A 149 -12.34 -11.04 -5.52
CA PRO A 149 -13.05 -9.82 -5.93
C PRO A 149 -12.07 -8.78 -6.47
N GLY A 150 -12.57 -7.79 -7.23
CA GLY A 150 -11.73 -6.67 -7.65
C GLY A 150 -11.07 -5.98 -6.45
N GLN A 151 -9.84 -5.53 -6.58
CA GLN A 151 -9.01 -5.03 -5.49
C GLN A 151 -9.11 -3.50 -5.39
N PHE A 152 -9.16 -2.99 -4.15
CA PHE A 152 -8.88 -1.56 -3.92
C PHE A 152 -7.37 -1.34 -4.04
N SER A 153 -6.95 -0.16 -4.50
CA SER A 153 -5.53 0.18 -4.49
C SER A 153 -4.99 0.18 -3.06
N ASP A 154 -3.80 -0.38 -2.89
CA ASP A 154 -3.04 -0.42 -1.64
C ASP A 154 -3.71 -1.15 -0.46
N VAL A 155 -4.84 -1.84 -0.69
CA VAL A 155 -5.52 -2.66 0.30
C VAL A 155 -5.36 -4.12 -0.09
N SER A 156 -4.79 -4.92 0.81
CA SER A 156 -4.62 -6.35 0.58
C SER A 156 -5.88 -7.15 0.85
N TYR A 157 -5.93 -8.33 0.23
CA TYR A 157 -6.98 -9.32 0.41
C TYR A 157 -6.36 -10.64 0.85
N GLY A 158 -6.99 -11.30 1.82
CA GLY A 158 -6.34 -12.41 2.49
C GLY A 158 -7.26 -13.21 3.39
N VAL A 159 -6.66 -14.13 4.12
CA VAL A 159 -7.29 -14.89 5.19
C VAL A 159 -7.07 -14.20 6.54
N GLY A 160 -8.09 -14.18 7.38
CA GLY A 160 -8.00 -13.67 8.75
C GLY A 160 -7.17 -14.59 9.64
N MET A 161 -6.35 -14.01 10.50
CA MET A 161 -5.52 -14.74 11.46
C MET A 161 -5.73 -14.22 12.88
N VAL A 162 -5.56 -15.12 13.85
CA VAL A 162 -5.72 -14.79 15.27
C VAL A 162 -4.36 -14.87 15.95
N ALA A 163 -3.92 -13.76 16.54
CA ALA A 163 -2.85 -13.73 17.53
C ALA A 163 -3.47 -13.86 18.94
N GLY A 164 -2.92 -14.72 19.79
CA GLY A 164 -3.35 -14.80 21.18
C GLY A 164 -2.21 -15.12 22.13
N ILE A 165 -2.31 -14.60 23.35
CA ILE A 165 -1.38 -14.89 24.44
C ILE A 165 -2.09 -15.82 25.42
N VAL A 166 -1.45 -16.94 25.72
CA VAL A 166 -1.86 -17.89 26.76
C VAL A 166 -0.88 -17.79 27.91
N ASN A 167 -1.27 -17.14 28.99
CA ASN A 167 -0.48 -17.12 30.21
C ASN A 167 -0.75 -18.43 30.98
N ALA A 168 0.14 -19.42 30.80
CA ALA A 168 0.04 -20.73 31.40
C ALA A 168 0.41 -20.72 32.90
N VAL A 169 1.40 -19.91 33.27
CA VAL A 169 1.75 -19.59 34.66
C VAL A 169 1.89 -18.08 34.79
N TYR A 170 1.24 -17.51 35.80
CA TYR A 170 1.34 -16.09 36.12
C TYR A 170 2.32 -15.87 37.28
N GLU A 171 2.91 -14.68 37.38
CA GLU A 171 3.52 -14.22 38.64
C GLU A 171 2.45 -14.28 39.76
N GLY A 172 2.86 -14.70 40.96
CA GLY A 172 1.93 -15.00 42.08
C GLY A 172 1.08 -16.28 41.91
N ALA A 173 1.40 -17.19 40.99
CA ALA A 173 0.68 -18.45 40.83
C ALA A 173 0.78 -19.35 42.07
N SER A 174 -0.26 -20.13 42.34
CA SER A 174 -0.25 -21.11 43.44
C SER A 174 0.86 -22.15 43.24
N CYS A 175 1.65 -22.40 44.28
CA CYS A 175 2.74 -23.35 44.24
C CYS A 175 2.86 -24.18 45.53
N ARG A 176 3.65 -25.25 45.45
CA ARG A 176 4.18 -26.01 46.58
C ARG A 176 5.69 -25.82 46.59
N TYR A 177 6.28 -25.56 47.75
CA TYR A 177 7.71 -25.37 47.87
C TYR A 177 8.33 -26.12 49.06
N LYS A 178 9.59 -26.50 48.92
CA LYS A 178 10.38 -27.21 49.93
C LYS A 178 11.83 -26.76 49.85
N VAL A 179 12.40 -26.38 50.98
CA VAL A 179 13.86 -26.33 51.15
C VAL A 179 14.32 -27.78 51.43
N PRO A 180 15.07 -28.42 50.52
CA PRO A 180 15.47 -29.80 50.69
C PRO A 180 16.48 -29.97 51.84
N SER A 181 16.35 -31.05 52.60
CA SER A 181 17.27 -31.43 53.69
C SER A 181 18.18 -32.61 53.35
N ASP A 182 17.89 -33.30 52.24
CA ASP A 182 18.58 -34.47 51.72
C ASP A 182 18.28 -34.63 50.21
N GLY A 183 18.93 -35.62 49.58
CA GLY A 183 18.78 -35.90 48.15
C GLY A 183 17.76 -37.00 47.82
N LEU A 184 16.88 -37.37 48.75
CA LEU A 184 16.00 -38.54 48.57
C LEU A 184 14.95 -38.34 47.47
N ASP A 185 14.57 -37.09 47.18
CA ASP A 185 13.61 -36.75 46.12
C ASP A 185 14.18 -36.97 44.70
N GLY A 186 15.51 -36.97 44.54
CA GLY A 186 16.19 -37.07 43.24
C GLY A 186 15.63 -36.06 42.23
N LEU A 187 15.33 -36.53 41.01
CA LEU A 187 14.55 -35.76 40.01
C LEU A 187 13.06 -36.10 40.00
N THR A 188 12.59 -37.02 40.86
CA THR A 188 11.19 -37.48 40.81
C THR A 188 10.21 -36.36 41.16
N TRP A 189 10.62 -35.38 41.97
CA TRP A 189 9.83 -34.20 42.30
C TRP A 189 9.59 -33.26 41.12
N THR A 190 10.24 -33.43 39.98
CA THR A 190 9.97 -32.61 38.78
C THR A 190 8.81 -33.16 37.95
N ALA A 191 8.38 -34.39 38.23
CA ALA A 191 7.31 -35.06 37.47
C ALA A 191 5.92 -34.67 37.98
N ARG A 192 4.96 -34.60 37.03
CA ARG A 192 3.55 -34.29 37.30
C ARG A 192 2.91 -35.18 38.37
N GLY A 193 3.24 -36.46 38.36
CA GLY A 193 2.64 -37.47 39.25
C GLY A 193 3.21 -37.53 40.67
N TYR A 194 4.26 -36.76 40.98
CA TYR A 194 4.85 -36.78 42.32
C TYR A 194 3.90 -36.12 43.34
N THR A 195 3.83 -36.70 44.54
CA THR A 195 2.94 -36.25 45.62
C THR A 195 3.69 -35.31 46.57
N ASP A 196 3.35 -34.02 46.53
CA ASP A 196 3.98 -32.93 47.28
C ASP A 196 3.12 -32.44 48.46
N THR A 197 2.15 -33.23 48.92
CA THR A 197 1.19 -32.81 49.96
C THR A 197 1.84 -32.49 51.31
N ALA A 198 3.07 -32.99 51.54
CA ALA A 198 3.87 -32.68 52.72
C ALA A 198 4.68 -31.37 52.58
N TRP A 199 4.71 -30.76 51.40
CA TRP A 199 5.42 -29.51 51.14
C TRP A 199 4.56 -28.31 51.53
N SER A 200 5.23 -27.20 51.86
CA SER A 200 4.56 -25.93 52.14
C SER A 200 3.78 -25.47 50.91
N SER A 201 2.57 -24.96 51.12
CA SER A 201 1.80 -24.25 50.08
C SER A 201 2.04 -22.76 50.16
N GLY A 202 2.05 -22.10 49.01
CA GLY A 202 2.03 -20.64 48.90
C GLY A 202 1.80 -20.20 47.46
N THR A 203 2.29 -19.01 47.13
CA THR A 203 2.34 -18.46 45.78
C THR A 203 3.79 -18.23 45.34
N THR A 204 4.04 -18.22 44.03
CA THR A 204 5.36 -17.89 43.46
C THR A 204 5.81 -16.49 43.88
N GLY A 205 7.11 -16.21 43.84
CA GLY A 205 7.72 -15.22 44.73
C GLY A 205 8.24 -15.94 45.99
N VAL A 206 8.79 -17.14 45.79
CA VAL A 206 9.33 -17.98 46.86
C VAL A 206 10.76 -17.52 47.14
N GLY A 207 11.07 -17.19 48.39
CA GLY A 207 12.38 -16.65 48.71
C GLY A 207 12.47 -15.98 50.06
N TYR A 208 13.48 -15.14 50.23
CA TYR A 208 13.66 -14.29 51.40
C TYR A 208 14.55 -13.11 51.01
N GLU A 209 14.54 -12.06 51.83
CA GLU A 209 15.47 -10.95 51.69
C GLU A 209 15.71 -10.33 53.08
N ASN A 210 16.97 -10.18 53.48
CA ASN A 210 17.34 -9.67 54.80
C ASN A 210 18.04 -8.31 54.77
N SER A 211 18.77 -7.99 53.70
CA SER A 211 19.48 -6.72 53.51
C SER A 211 20.28 -6.72 52.20
N PRO A 212 20.15 -5.71 51.33
CA PRO A 212 19.14 -4.63 51.34
C PRO A 212 17.72 -5.20 51.13
N ALA A 213 16.69 -4.35 51.10
CA ALA A 213 15.29 -4.78 50.90
C ALA A 213 14.83 -4.34 49.49
N ASP A 214 15.60 -4.73 48.48
CA ASP A 214 15.51 -4.27 47.10
C ASP A 214 14.34 -4.93 46.35
N TYR A 215 13.91 -6.13 46.76
CA TYR A 215 12.80 -6.87 46.14
C TYR A 215 11.87 -7.60 47.11
N ALA A 216 11.85 -7.20 48.38
CA ALA A 216 11.03 -7.78 49.43
C ALA A 216 9.54 -7.76 49.09
N ASP A 217 9.09 -6.77 48.31
CA ASP A 217 7.73 -6.65 47.81
C ASP A 217 7.35 -7.75 46.79
N LEU A 218 8.33 -8.45 46.21
CA LEU A 218 8.12 -9.59 45.30
C LEU A 218 8.11 -10.94 46.04
N ILE A 219 8.41 -10.97 47.35
CA ILE A 219 8.41 -12.19 48.16
C ILE A 219 7.01 -12.44 48.73
N GLU A 220 6.29 -13.38 48.12
CA GLU A 220 4.97 -13.79 48.59
C GLU A 220 5.02 -15.03 49.50
N SER A 221 6.03 -15.89 49.32
CA SER A 221 6.23 -17.11 50.11
C SER A 221 7.62 -17.16 50.74
N THR A 222 7.69 -16.86 52.04
CA THR A 222 8.98 -16.80 52.75
C THR A 222 9.55 -18.18 53.06
N ILE A 223 10.84 -18.37 52.76
CA ILE A 223 11.64 -19.53 53.20
C ILE A 223 12.68 -19.11 54.25
N PRO A 224 13.28 -20.06 55.01
CA PRO A 224 14.36 -19.72 55.94
C PRO A 224 15.54 -19.05 55.26
N ALA A 225 16.02 -17.94 55.84
CA ALA A 225 17.24 -17.26 55.41
C ALA A 225 18.46 -18.20 55.44
N GLY A 226 19.36 -18.05 54.47
CA GLY A 226 20.55 -18.89 54.29
C GLY A 226 20.28 -20.23 53.60
N SER A 227 19.11 -20.39 52.98
CA SER A 227 18.80 -21.59 52.18
C SER A 227 19.67 -21.63 50.92
N LEU A 228 20.37 -22.75 50.70
CA LEU A 228 21.18 -22.98 49.49
C LEU A 228 20.35 -23.18 48.23
N GLY A 229 19.10 -23.64 48.38
CA GLY A 229 18.20 -23.84 47.27
C GLY A 229 16.77 -24.13 47.73
N CYS A 230 15.84 -24.01 46.81
CA CYS A 230 14.43 -24.31 47.03
C CYS A 230 13.86 -25.07 45.84
N TYR A 231 13.10 -26.13 46.09
CA TYR A 231 12.28 -26.78 45.09
C TYR A 231 10.90 -26.14 45.07
N VAL A 232 10.47 -25.65 43.91
CA VAL A 232 9.18 -25.01 43.68
C VAL A 232 8.42 -25.79 42.62
N ARG A 233 7.17 -26.16 42.90
CA ARG A 233 6.28 -26.92 42.02
C ARG A 233 5.01 -26.13 41.78
N ILE A 234 4.74 -25.83 40.51
CA ILE A 234 3.68 -24.92 40.07
C ILE A 234 2.75 -25.70 39.12
N PRO A 235 1.66 -26.28 39.64
CA PRO A 235 0.69 -26.94 38.78
C PRO A 235 -0.07 -25.89 37.97
N PHE A 236 -0.28 -26.17 36.69
CA PHE A 236 -1.10 -25.33 35.82
C PHE A 236 -1.92 -26.17 34.86
N SER A 237 -2.97 -25.57 34.32
CA SER A 237 -3.81 -26.19 33.31
C SER A 237 -3.70 -25.42 32.00
N ILE A 238 -3.61 -26.15 30.89
CA ILE A 238 -3.66 -25.55 29.55
C ILE A 238 -4.70 -26.29 28.72
N THR A 239 -5.48 -25.53 27.95
CA THR A 239 -6.41 -26.06 26.95
C THR A 239 -5.76 -25.95 25.58
N ASP A 240 -5.95 -26.94 24.73
CA ASP A 240 -5.46 -26.95 23.34
C ASP A 240 -3.98 -26.53 23.18
N PRO A 241 -3.02 -27.15 23.91
CA PRO A 241 -1.61 -26.76 23.84
C PRO A 241 -1.00 -26.87 22.44
N GLN A 242 -1.60 -27.68 21.57
CA GLN A 242 -1.21 -27.81 20.17
C GLN A 242 -1.46 -26.54 19.34
N THR A 243 -2.22 -25.57 19.87
CA THR A 243 -2.45 -24.27 19.24
C THR A 243 -1.34 -23.26 19.54
N LEU A 244 -0.42 -23.59 20.45
CA LEU A 244 0.73 -22.74 20.74
C LEU A 244 1.85 -22.96 19.73
N ASN A 245 2.44 -21.86 19.29
CA ASN A 245 3.51 -21.82 18.30
C ASN A 245 4.83 -21.36 18.92
N GLN A 246 4.74 -20.64 20.05
CA GLN A 246 5.89 -20.21 20.85
C GLN A 246 5.60 -20.43 22.33
N LEU A 247 6.64 -20.68 23.11
CA LEU A 247 6.58 -20.83 24.56
C LEU A 247 7.80 -20.16 25.20
N PHE A 248 7.55 -19.22 26.09
CA PHE A 248 8.59 -18.48 26.81
C PHE A 248 8.46 -18.69 28.32
N LEU A 249 9.57 -18.99 28.98
CA LEU A 249 9.69 -18.89 30.42
C LEU A 249 10.26 -17.52 30.76
N ARG A 250 9.50 -16.71 31.48
CA ARG A 250 9.95 -15.45 32.05
C ARG A 250 10.31 -15.66 33.51
N MET A 251 11.48 -15.18 33.93
CA MET A 251 12.00 -15.37 35.28
C MET A 251 12.44 -14.04 35.88
N LYS A 252 11.97 -13.79 37.10
CA LYS A 252 12.65 -12.92 38.08
C LYS A 252 13.25 -13.84 39.13
N TYR A 253 14.57 -13.83 39.26
CA TYR A 253 15.28 -14.80 40.08
C TYR A 253 16.56 -14.23 40.66
N ASP A 254 16.92 -14.73 41.82
CA ASP A 254 18.21 -14.47 42.45
C ASP A 254 19.16 -15.65 42.23
N ASP A 255 20.43 -15.32 42.03
CA ASP A 255 21.57 -16.18 41.74
C ASP A 255 21.43 -17.17 40.57
N GLY A 256 20.61 -18.22 40.68
CA GLY A 256 20.45 -19.20 39.62
C GLY A 256 19.26 -20.14 39.76
N PHE A 257 18.94 -20.85 38.68
CA PHE A 257 17.87 -21.82 38.68
C PHE A 257 18.03 -22.93 37.62
N VAL A 258 17.27 -24.00 37.81
CA VAL A 258 16.99 -25.02 36.79
C VAL A 258 15.49 -25.22 36.68
N ALA A 259 14.93 -25.05 35.48
CA ALA A 259 13.51 -25.21 35.21
C ALA A 259 13.22 -26.51 34.46
N TYR A 260 12.17 -27.19 34.90
CA TYR A 260 11.68 -28.44 34.33
C TYR A 260 10.21 -28.29 33.96
N LEU A 261 9.85 -28.77 32.77
CA LEU A 261 8.48 -28.87 32.32
C LEU A 261 8.08 -30.34 32.26
N ASN A 262 7.08 -30.72 33.06
CA ASN A 262 6.56 -32.09 33.12
C ASN A 262 7.63 -33.18 33.38
N GLY A 263 8.71 -32.83 34.07
CA GLY A 263 9.80 -33.75 34.45
C GLY A 263 11.01 -33.75 33.53
N VAL A 264 11.02 -32.90 32.50
CA VAL A 264 12.14 -32.72 31.57
C VAL A 264 12.73 -31.33 31.77
N GLU A 265 14.06 -31.23 31.87
CA GLU A 265 14.77 -29.95 31.96
C GLU A 265 14.57 -29.15 30.65
N VAL A 266 14.19 -27.88 30.76
CA VAL A 266 13.90 -27.02 29.60
C VAL A 266 14.80 -25.79 29.51
N VAL A 267 15.27 -25.27 30.64
CA VAL A 267 16.23 -24.16 30.68
C VAL A 267 16.90 -24.06 32.03
N THR A 268 18.12 -23.52 32.05
CA THR A 268 18.93 -23.27 33.23
C THR A 268 19.63 -21.92 33.10
N ALA A 269 19.77 -21.20 34.21
CA ALA A 269 20.61 -20.02 34.33
C ALA A 269 21.45 -20.14 35.61
N ASN A 270 22.76 -19.87 35.51
CA ASN A 270 23.71 -19.91 36.63
C ASN A 270 23.69 -21.18 37.50
N ALA A 271 23.27 -22.32 36.97
CA ALA A 271 23.30 -23.60 37.66
C ALA A 271 24.56 -24.42 37.32
N PRO A 272 25.04 -25.29 38.22
CA PRO A 272 26.11 -26.22 37.90
C PRO A 272 25.61 -27.30 36.93
N ALA A 273 26.51 -27.86 36.11
CA ALA A 273 26.16 -28.85 35.08
C ALA A 273 25.49 -30.14 35.59
N SER A 274 25.53 -30.41 36.89
CA SER A 274 24.86 -31.55 37.51
C SER A 274 24.38 -31.14 38.90
N PRO A 275 23.24 -30.42 38.98
CA PRO A 275 22.75 -29.90 40.25
C PRO A 275 22.24 -31.05 41.13
N PHE A 276 22.63 -31.02 42.39
CA PHE A 276 22.12 -31.85 43.47
C PHE A 276 21.34 -30.99 44.47
N TRP A 277 20.64 -31.58 45.42
CA TRP A 277 19.72 -30.85 46.32
C TRP A 277 20.38 -29.71 47.13
N ASN A 278 21.69 -29.78 47.35
CA ASN A 278 22.49 -28.79 48.07
C ASN A 278 23.50 -28.07 47.17
N SER A 279 23.29 -28.12 45.85
CA SER A 279 24.08 -27.34 44.91
C SER A 279 23.86 -25.85 45.11
N THR A 280 24.88 -25.07 44.76
CA THR A 280 24.84 -23.62 44.72
C THR A 280 24.81 -23.14 43.28
N ALA A 281 24.41 -21.89 43.06
CA ALA A 281 24.65 -21.21 41.80
C ALA A 281 26.17 -21.08 41.54
N ILE A 282 26.55 -20.97 40.27
CA ILE A 282 27.97 -20.86 39.86
C ILE A 282 28.51 -19.43 39.90
N ALA A 283 27.62 -18.45 39.98
CA ALA A 283 27.92 -17.02 40.03
C ALA A 283 26.71 -16.27 40.63
N ASP A 284 26.99 -15.09 41.18
CA ASP A 284 25.95 -14.19 41.71
C ASP A 284 25.11 -13.59 40.56
N HIS A 285 23.81 -13.42 40.77
CA HIS A 285 22.92 -12.65 39.88
C HIS A 285 22.54 -11.32 40.55
N PRO A 286 23.04 -10.16 40.06
CA PRO A 286 22.84 -8.89 40.75
C PRO A 286 21.36 -8.55 41.01
N ASP A 287 21.05 -8.00 42.18
CA ASP A 287 19.69 -7.69 42.65
C ASP A 287 18.92 -6.79 41.67
N VAL A 288 19.62 -5.87 40.99
CA VAL A 288 19.05 -4.99 39.95
C VAL A 288 18.55 -5.75 38.72
N LEU A 289 19.12 -6.92 38.44
CA LEU A 289 18.67 -7.82 37.38
C LEU A 289 17.67 -8.86 37.90
N ALA A 290 17.75 -9.22 39.19
CA ALA A 290 16.84 -10.18 39.81
C ALA A 290 15.36 -9.74 39.78
N VAL A 291 15.10 -8.42 39.74
CA VAL A 291 13.76 -7.83 39.60
C VAL A 291 13.27 -7.66 38.17
N GLU A 292 14.18 -7.74 37.19
CA GLU A 292 13.84 -7.64 35.78
C GLU A 292 13.36 -8.99 35.25
N SER A 293 12.37 -8.97 34.36
CA SER A 293 11.86 -10.19 33.76
C SER A 293 12.79 -10.63 32.63
N GLU A 294 13.63 -11.63 32.89
CA GLU A 294 14.45 -12.27 31.86
C GLU A 294 13.61 -13.30 31.11
N GLU A 295 13.61 -13.24 29.77
CA GLU A 295 12.81 -14.11 28.91
C GLU A 295 13.68 -15.19 28.25
N PHE A 296 13.28 -16.44 28.42
CA PHE A 296 13.92 -17.61 27.83
C PHE A 296 12.97 -18.27 26.84
N ASP A 297 13.36 -18.35 25.57
CA ASP A 297 12.63 -19.10 24.55
C ASP A 297 12.81 -20.60 24.78
N ILE A 298 11.71 -21.28 25.11
CA ILE A 298 11.64 -22.72 25.30
C ILE A 298 10.67 -23.36 24.30
N SER A 299 10.45 -22.73 23.14
CA SER A 299 9.50 -23.20 22.12
C SER A 299 9.83 -24.59 21.60
N ALA A 300 11.11 -25.00 21.60
CA ALA A 300 11.53 -26.37 21.27
C ALA A 300 10.90 -27.44 22.20
N HIS A 301 10.39 -27.04 23.36
CA HIS A 301 9.79 -27.89 24.38
C HIS A 301 8.24 -27.86 24.37
N LEU A 302 7.59 -27.20 23.39
CA LEU A 302 6.13 -27.19 23.24
C LEU A 302 5.50 -28.58 23.27
N HIS A 303 6.19 -29.58 22.68
CA HIS A 303 5.77 -30.98 22.64
C HIS A 303 5.64 -31.66 24.01
N LEU A 304 6.19 -31.05 25.08
CA LEU A 304 6.06 -31.55 26.45
C LEU A 304 4.72 -31.18 27.10
N LEU A 305 4.04 -30.14 26.60
CA LEU A 305 2.74 -29.73 27.11
C LEU A 305 1.68 -30.77 26.73
N VAL A 306 0.81 -31.10 27.68
CA VAL A 306 -0.38 -31.91 27.42
C VAL A 306 -1.64 -31.10 27.66
N GLU A 307 -2.75 -31.54 27.10
CA GLU A 307 -4.05 -30.97 27.45
C GLU A 307 -4.39 -31.24 28.92
N GLY A 308 -4.89 -30.21 29.61
CA GLY A 308 -5.19 -30.26 31.04
C GLY A 308 -3.95 -30.03 31.90
N ASN A 309 -3.72 -30.93 32.87
CA ASN A 309 -2.77 -30.71 33.96
C ASN A 309 -1.30 -30.88 33.54
N ASN A 310 -0.55 -29.81 33.77
CA ASN A 310 0.89 -29.69 33.57
C ASN A 310 1.58 -29.24 34.88
N LEU A 311 2.90 -29.36 34.91
CA LEU A 311 3.72 -28.95 36.04
C LEU A 311 4.96 -28.21 35.54
N LEU A 312 5.13 -26.98 35.99
CA LEU A 312 6.40 -26.28 35.96
C LEU A 312 7.09 -26.51 37.31
N ALA A 313 8.31 -27.02 37.29
CA ALA A 313 9.10 -27.28 38.49
C ALA A 313 10.42 -26.52 38.39
N ILE A 314 10.82 -25.82 39.45
CA ILE A 314 12.01 -24.98 39.46
C ILE A 314 12.86 -25.31 40.68
N HIS A 315 14.14 -25.54 40.45
CA HIS A 315 15.15 -25.62 41.49
C HIS A 315 15.88 -24.28 41.53
N THR A 316 15.52 -23.44 42.49
CA THR A 316 16.20 -22.16 42.76
C THR A 316 17.47 -22.43 43.55
N LEU A 317 18.54 -21.72 43.22
CA LEU A 317 19.89 -21.93 43.75
C LEU A 317 20.42 -20.60 44.28
N ASN A 318 21.00 -20.63 45.48
CA ASN A 318 21.76 -19.54 46.04
C ASN A 318 23.26 -19.79 45.83
N THR A 319 24.07 -18.75 45.78
CA THR A 319 25.52 -18.90 45.67
C THR A 319 26.12 -19.33 47.00
N TRP A 320 25.63 -18.80 48.14
CA TRP A 320 26.17 -19.10 49.48
C TRP A 320 25.09 -19.33 50.53
N SER A 321 25.39 -20.16 51.55
CA SER A 321 24.50 -20.35 52.72
C SER A 321 24.37 -19.12 53.62
N THR A 322 25.15 -18.07 53.34
CA THR A 322 25.14 -16.78 54.04
C THR A 322 24.60 -15.66 53.15
N SER A 323 24.04 -15.98 51.99
CA SER A 323 23.41 -14.98 51.12
C SER A 323 22.26 -14.28 51.85
N SER A 324 22.15 -12.99 51.57
CA SER A 324 21.15 -12.08 52.14
C SER A 324 19.74 -12.42 51.68
N ASP A 325 19.61 -13.10 50.55
CA ASP A 325 18.41 -13.07 49.74
C ASP A 325 18.29 -14.30 48.81
N MET A 326 17.10 -14.48 48.24
CA MET A 326 16.74 -15.49 47.23
C MET A 326 15.39 -15.10 46.63
N LEU A 327 15.22 -15.23 45.32
CA LEU A 327 13.95 -15.01 44.62
C LEU A 327 13.68 -16.09 43.57
N CYS A 328 12.43 -16.56 43.53
CA CYS A 328 11.91 -17.41 42.47
C CYS A 328 10.50 -16.97 42.08
N LEU A 329 10.40 -16.19 41.00
CA LEU A 329 9.15 -15.66 40.48
C LEU A 329 9.05 -15.90 38.96
N PRO A 330 8.54 -17.07 38.54
CA PRO A 330 8.33 -17.41 37.13
C PRO A 330 6.99 -16.91 36.57
N ALA A 331 6.95 -16.72 35.26
CA ALA A 331 5.74 -16.75 34.44
C ALA A 331 6.00 -17.59 33.17
N LEU A 332 5.00 -18.35 32.73
CA LEU A 332 5.08 -19.20 31.54
C LEU A 332 4.05 -18.71 30.53
N VAL A 333 4.53 -18.23 29.37
CA VAL A 333 3.70 -17.54 28.38
C VAL A 333 3.80 -18.27 27.05
N GLY A 334 2.67 -18.74 26.54
CA GLY A 334 2.53 -19.28 25.21
C GLY A 334 1.93 -18.25 24.26
N HIS A 335 2.40 -18.21 23.02
CA HIS A 335 1.73 -17.48 21.94
C HIS A 335 1.05 -18.45 20.99
N ARG A 336 -0.20 -18.16 20.64
CA ARG A 336 -0.93 -18.80 19.54
C ARG A 336 -0.98 -17.85 18.34
N GLY A 337 -0.72 -18.39 17.16
CA GLY A 337 -0.78 -17.72 15.87
C GLY A 337 -1.24 -18.72 14.82
N GLY A 338 -2.27 -18.37 14.06
CA GLY A 338 -2.79 -19.24 13.01
C GLY A 338 -4.04 -18.68 12.34
N LEU A 339 -4.53 -19.44 11.37
CA LEU A 339 -5.76 -19.14 10.65
C LEU A 339 -6.94 -19.03 11.63
N SER A 340 -7.84 -18.08 11.39
CA SER A 340 -9.08 -17.96 12.19
C SER A 340 -9.97 -19.20 12.00
N ASP A 341 -10.75 -19.55 13.03
CA ASP A 341 -11.79 -20.58 12.96
C ASP A 341 -13.12 -19.99 13.47
N PRO A 342 -14.13 -19.80 12.60
CA PRO A 342 -14.13 -20.10 11.16
C PRO A 342 -13.12 -19.23 10.38
N LEU A 343 -12.65 -19.76 9.24
CA LEU A 343 -11.75 -19.01 8.35
C LEU A 343 -12.49 -17.78 7.80
N GLU A 344 -11.98 -16.59 8.11
CA GLU A 344 -12.43 -15.35 7.52
C GLU A 344 -11.60 -15.06 6.27
N ILE A 345 -12.25 -14.63 5.19
CA ILE A 345 -11.57 -14.24 3.95
C ILE A 345 -12.11 -12.87 3.55
N GLY A 346 -11.21 -11.95 3.21
CA GLY A 346 -11.61 -10.58 2.94
C GLY A 346 -10.47 -9.60 2.80
N PHE A 347 -10.82 -8.35 2.59
CA PHE A 347 -9.84 -7.26 2.61
C PHE A 347 -9.33 -7.06 4.03
N LEU A 348 -8.05 -6.77 4.19
CA LEU A 348 -7.46 -6.48 5.50
C LEU A 348 -7.61 -5.00 5.83
N SER A 349 -7.84 -4.69 7.11
CA SER A 349 -7.91 -3.30 7.58
C SER A 349 -6.56 -2.57 7.52
N SER A 350 -5.49 -3.33 7.39
CA SER A 350 -4.13 -2.89 7.18
C SER A 350 -3.41 -3.99 6.40
N THR A 351 -2.58 -3.60 5.45
CA THR A 351 -1.68 -4.49 4.72
C THR A 351 -0.58 -4.99 5.67
N THR A 352 -0.37 -6.31 5.76
CA THR A 352 0.41 -6.97 6.84
C THR A 352 1.50 -7.94 6.36
N PRO A 353 2.32 -7.58 5.35
CA PRO A 353 3.35 -8.46 4.83
C PRO A 353 4.29 -8.92 5.94
N ASP A 354 4.65 -10.19 5.88
CA ASP A 354 5.48 -10.96 6.80
C ASP A 354 4.94 -11.07 8.24
N THR A 355 3.66 -10.74 8.46
CA THR A 355 3.06 -10.71 9.80
C THR A 355 1.63 -11.27 9.83
N ILE A 356 1.06 -11.36 11.03
CA ILE A 356 -0.29 -11.90 11.23
C ILE A 356 -1.35 -10.92 10.68
N ASN A 357 -2.25 -11.43 9.85
CA ASN A 357 -3.42 -10.72 9.34
C ASN A 357 -4.49 -10.50 10.42
N SER A 358 -4.20 -9.61 11.40
CA SER A 358 -5.09 -9.31 12.51
C SER A 358 -5.99 -8.11 12.19
N GLY A 359 -7.05 -8.33 11.42
CA GLY A 359 -8.09 -7.32 11.17
C GLY A 359 -8.61 -7.34 9.74
N MET A 360 -9.92 -7.58 9.59
CA MET A 360 -10.61 -7.57 8.30
C MET A 360 -11.38 -6.26 8.13
N LEU A 361 -11.38 -5.68 6.93
CA LEU A 361 -12.32 -4.62 6.57
C LEU A 361 -13.74 -5.15 6.61
N ALA A 362 -14.59 -4.38 7.27
CA ALA A 362 -16.00 -4.67 7.38
C ALA A 362 -16.78 -4.14 6.16
N GLY A 363 -17.90 -4.78 5.83
CA GLY A 363 -18.78 -4.39 4.73
C GLY A 363 -18.60 -5.19 3.44
N ALA A 364 -19.41 -4.85 2.44
CA ALA A 364 -19.36 -5.47 1.12
C ALA A 364 -18.28 -4.82 0.25
N TRP A 365 -17.77 -5.52 -0.75
CA TRP A 365 -17.01 -4.88 -1.81
C TRP A 365 -17.98 -4.23 -2.79
N VAL A 366 -17.78 -2.96 -3.10
CA VAL A 366 -18.51 -2.21 -4.13
C VAL A 366 -17.48 -1.78 -5.15
N GLY A 367 -17.69 -2.10 -6.42
CA GLY A 367 -16.76 -1.77 -7.48
C GLY A 367 -17.33 -2.10 -8.86
N GLU A 368 -16.51 -1.97 -9.89
CA GLU A 368 -16.96 -2.05 -11.29
C GLU A 368 -18.19 -1.16 -11.56
N THR A 369 -18.31 -0.05 -10.81
CA THR A 369 -19.39 0.90 -11.04
C THR A 369 -19.18 1.56 -12.40
N THR A 370 -20.27 1.82 -13.12
CA THR A 370 -20.23 2.57 -14.38
C THR A 370 -19.35 3.81 -14.23
N HIS A 371 -18.25 3.81 -14.97
CA HIS A 371 -17.21 4.83 -14.96
C HIS A 371 -16.88 5.22 -16.40
N ASN A 372 -16.79 6.52 -16.68
CA ASN A 372 -16.59 7.07 -18.02
C ASN A 372 -17.55 6.46 -19.08
N PRO A 373 -18.88 6.49 -18.85
CA PRO A 373 -19.82 6.07 -19.87
C PRO A 373 -19.69 6.95 -21.13
N PRO A 374 -20.13 6.46 -22.30
CA PRO A 374 -20.23 7.30 -23.49
C PRO A 374 -20.95 8.62 -23.19
N LEU A 375 -20.53 9.68 -23.86
CA LEU A 375 -21.11 11.01 -23.74
C LEU A 375 -22.65 10.97 -23.76
N LEU A 376 -23.26 11.49 -22.70
CA LEU A 376 -24.71 11.46 -22.53
C LEU A 376 -25.36 12.38 -23.54
N GLN A 377 -26.12 11.78 -24.45
CA GLN A 377 -27.00 12.51 -25.35
C GLN A 377 -28.24 12.97 -24.55
N ASP A 378 -28.76 14.15 -24.86
CA ASP A 378 -29.92 14.80 -24.20
C ASP A 378 -31.21 13.93 -24.14
N ALA A 379 -31.26 12.83 -24.90
CA ALA A 379 -32.40 11.91 -25.00
C ALA A 379 -32.18 10.51 -24.36
N ALA A 380 -31.04 10.24 -23.73
CA ALA A 380 -30.69 8.90 -23.24
C ALA A 380 -30.59 8.84 -21.71
N ASP A 381 -31.32 7.91 -21.09
CA ASP A 381 -31.19 7.63 -19.67
C ASP A 381 -29.80 7.04 -19.38
N LEU A 382 -29.20 7.39 -18.24
CA LEU A 382 -27.96 6.78 -17.78
C LEU A 382 -28.26 5.60 -16.87
N VAL A 383 -27.94 4.39 -17.32
CA VAL A 383 -27.99 3.18 -16.48
C VAL A 383 -26.65 3.05 -15.76
N VAL A 384 -26.68 3.22 -14.44
CA VAL A 384 -25.53 2.94 -13.58
C VAL A 384 -25.61 1.49 -13.14
N THR A 385 -24.56 0.74 -13.46
CA THR A 385 -24.33 -0.64 -13.05
C THR A 385 -23.21 -0.65 -12.02
N SER A 386 -23.28 -1.51 -11.02
CA SER A 386 -22.20 -1.73 -10.05
C SER A 386 -22.19 -3.20 -9.63
N ARG A 387 -21.02 -3.75 -9.38
CA ARG A 387 -20.85 -5.09 -8.83
C ARG A 387 -20.66 -4.99 -7.33
N VAL A 388 -21.45 -5.75 -6.58
CA VAL A 388 -21.47 -5.71 -5.11
C VAL A 388 -21.35 -7.12 -4.55
N VAL A 389 -20.19 -7.41 -3.95
CA VAL A 389 -19.83 -8.76 -3.49
C VAL A 389 -19.78 -8.79 -1.96
N SER A 390 -20.37 -9.82 -1.35
CA SER A 390 -20.21 -10.05 0.09
C SER A 390 -18.78 -10.48 0.38
N VAL A 391 -18.16 -9.88 1.39
CA VAL A 391 -16.78 -10.20 1.78
C VAL A 391 -16.80 -11.08 3.03
N VAL A 392 -16.67 -10.50 4.22
CA VAL A 392 -16.69 -11.23 5.50
C VAL A 392 -18.12 -11.54 5.95
N HIS A 393 -19.03 -10.59 5.73
CA HIS A 393 -20.41 -10.68 6.18
C HIS A 393 -21.38 -10.63 4.98
N PRO A 394 -22.51 -11.36 5.04
CA PRO A 394 -23.52 -11.33 3.99
C PRO A 394 -24.00 -9.90 3.69
N LEU A 395 -24.00 -9.53 2.41
CA LEU A 395 -24.62 -8.30 1.91
C LEU A 395 -26.10 -8.26 2.28
N ASN A 396 -26.61 -7.08 2.68
CA ASN A 396 -28.04 -6.79 2.67
C ASN A 396 -28.41 -6.21 1.28
N PRO A 397 -29.05 -6.96 0.37
CA PRO A 397 -29.24 -6.49 -1.01
C PRO A 397 -30.15 -5.25 -1.11
N ALA A 398 -31.03 -5.03 -0.13
CA ALA A 398 -31.90 -3.86 -0.08
C ALA A 398 -31.16 -2.57 0.31
N SER A 399 -29.90 -2.67 0.77
CA SER A 399 -29.07 -1.52 1.11
C SER A 399 -28.35 -0.91 -0.09
N VAL A 400 -28.25 -1.63 -1.21
CA VAL A 400 -27.49 -1.17 -2.38
C VAL A 400 -28.20 0.04 -2.99
N THR A 401 -27.53 1.19 -2.89
CA THR A 401 -28.13 2.49 -3.20
C THR A 401 -27.18 3.30 -4.07
N LEU A 402 -27.70 3.80 -5.19
CA LEU A 402 -27.04 4.80 -6.02
C LEU A 402 -27.33 6.18 -5.45
N HIS A 403 -26.31 6.99 -5.27
CA HIS A 403 -26.42 8.41 -4.92
C HIS A 403 -25.87 9.23 -6.06
N TYR A 404 -26.67 10.12 -6.63
CA TYR A 404 -26.23 11.00 -7.71
C TYR A 404 -26.59 12.45 -7.43
N ARG A 405 -25.86 13.36 -8.08
CA ARG A 405 -26.18 14.79 -8.08
C ARG A 405 -25.85 15.43 -9.41
N VAL A 406 -26.53 16.53 -9.69
CA VAL A 406 -26.27 17.41 -10.83
C VAL A 406 -25.37 18.53 -10.34
N MET A 407 -24.26 18.78 -11.05
CA MET A 407 -23.29 19.81 -10.69
C MET A 407 -22.90 19.70 -9.20
N PHE A 408 -22.91 20.80 -8.45
CA PHE A 408 -22.64 20.88 -6.99
C PHE A 408 -23.92 20.92 -6.15
N GLY A 409 -25.05 20.49 -6.72
CA GLY A 409 -26.35 20.48 -6.05
C GLY A 409 -26.50 19.36 -4.99
N SER A 410 -27.72 19.22 -4.49
CA SER A 410 -28.09 18.19 -3.52
C SER A 410 -28.05 16.78 -4.13
N GLU A 411 -27.74 15.79 -3.30
CA GLU A 411 -27.78 14.38 -3.67
C GLU A 411 -29.22 13.84 -3.71
N ILE A 412 -29.43 12.93 -4.67
CA ILE A 412 -30.65 12.15 -4.85
C ILE A 412 -30.25 10.67 -4.77
N SER A 413 -30.92 9.91 -3.91
CA SER A 413 -30.66 8.49 -3.71
C SER A 413 -31.71 7.64 -4.42
N LEU A 414 -31.26 6.61 -5.14
CA LEU A 414 -32.10 5.64 -5.84
C LEU A 414 -31.72 4.22 -5.38
N PRO A 415 -32.70 3.38 -4.99
CA PRO A 415 -32.41 1.98 -4.72
C PRO A 415 -31.96 1.27 -6.00
N MET A 416 -30.94 0.42 -5.90
CA MET A 416 -30.48 -0.39 -7.03
C MET A 416 -31.16 -1.76 -7.04
N THR A 417 -31.45 -2.28 -8.24
CA THR A 417 -32.09 -3.58 -8.44
C THR A 417 -31.04 -4.63 -8.80
N ALA A 418 -31.06 -5.78 -8.12
CA ALA A 418 -30.19 -6.91 -8.44
C ALA A 418 -30.56 -7.54 -9.79
N GLN A 419 -29.56 -7.78 -10.64
CA GLN A 419 -29.68 -8.44 -11.94
C GLN A 419 -29.18 -9.90 -11.93
N GLY A 420 -28.59 -10.35 -10.82
CA GLY A 420 -27.88 -11.62 -10.70
C GLY A 420 -26.36 -11.46 -10.89
N ASN A 421 -25.58 -12.50 -10.55
CA ASN A 421 -24.11 -12.49 -10.61
C ASN A 421 -23.47 -11.27 -9.91
N ASP A 422 -23.99 -10.90 -8.73
CA ASP A 422 -23.53 -9.75 -7.93
C ASP A 422 -23.69 -8.38 -8.61
N ILE A 423 -24.42 -8.29 -9.73
CA ILE A 423 -24.66 -7.04 -10.45
C ILE A 423 -25.92 -6.35 -9.97
N PHE A 424 -25.82 -5.03 -9.73
CA PHE A 424 -26.90 -4.14 -9.36
C PHE A 424 -27.00 -2.98 -10.34
N THR A 425 -28.22 -2.52 -10.64
CA THR A 425 -28.45 -1.41 -11.58
C THR A 425 -29.47 -0.39 -11.05
N ALA A 426 -29.25 0.89 -11.35
CA ALA A 426 -30.25 1.94 -11.22
C ALA A 426 -30.17 2.90 -12.43
N THR A 427 -31.25 3.60 -12.71
CA THR A 427 -31.35 4.50 -13.88
C THR A 427 -31.51 5.94 -13.43
N ILE A 428 -30.58 6.80 -13.87
CA ILE A 428 -30.72 8.25 -13.77
C ILE A 428 -31.45 8.73 -15.04
N PRO A 429 -32.60 9.40 -14.91
CA PRO A 429 -33.40 9.80 -16.07
C PRO A 429 -32.68 10.88 -16.89
N HIS A 430 -32.83 10.84 -18.22
CA HIS A 430 -32.14 11.73 -19.16
C HIS A 430 -32.41 13.23 -18.90
N GLY A 431 -33.58 13.56 -18.36
CA GLY A 431 -33.95 14.94 -17.97
C GLY A 431 -33.43 15.37 -16.59
N ALA A 432 -32.55 14.60 -15.94
CA ALA A 432 -32.00 14.95 -14.63
C ALA A 432 -31.06 16.16 -14.69
N ALA A 433 -30.31 16.33 -15.78
CA ALA A 433 -29.35 17.41 -15.98
C ALA A 433 -29.54 18.06 -17.35
N ALA A 434 -29.21 19.34 -17.48
CA ALA A 434 -29.26 20.07 -18.73
C ALA A 434 -27.97 19.93 -19.55
N ALA A 435 -28.03 20.26 -20.84
CA ALA A 435 -26.87 20.37 -21.72
C ALA A 435 -25.72 21.17 -21.07
N GLY A 436 -24.51 20.62 -21.11
CA GLY A 436 -23.30 21.22 -20.52
C GLY A 436 -23.13 21.00 -19.01
N GLU A 437 -24.12 20.45 -18.31
CA GLU A 437 -24.00 20.12 -16.89
C GLU A 437 -23.34 18.75 -16.68
N MET A 438 -22.62 18.61 -15.57
CA MET A 438 -22.12 17.30 -15.12
C MET A 438 -23.15 16.54 -14.30
N LEU A 439 -23.20 15.23 -14.54
CA LEU A 439 -23.82 14.25 -13.66
C LEU A 439 -22.73 13.45 -12.98
N ARG A 440 -22.86 13.25 -11.67
CA ARG A 440 -21.88 12.49 -10.90
C ARG A 440 -22.53 11.67 -9.80
N TRP A 441 -21.97 10.51 -9.51
CA TRP A 441 -22.58 9.50 -8.65
C TRP A 441 -21.57 8.64 -7.89
N TYR A 442 -22.07 7.97 -6.85
CA TYR A 442 -21.40 6.88 -6.16
C TYR A 442 -22.43 5.85 -5.73
N VAL A 443 -21.99 4.63 -5.45
CA VAL A 443 -22.85 3.55 -4.95
C VAL A 443 -22.43 3.20 -3.54
N THR A 444 -23.40 2.98 -2.65
CA THR A 444 -23.17 2.44 -1.30
C THR A 444 -23.80 1.06 -1.16
N ALA A 445 -23.18 0.20 -0.36
CA ALA A 445 -23.76 -1.06 0.07
C ALA A 445 -23.48 -1.30 1.55
N THR A 446 -24.33 -2.07 2.21
CA THR A 446 -24.23 -2.38 3.64
C THR A 446 -24.36 -3.88 3.86
N ASP A 447 -23.50 -4.44 4.71
CA ASP A 447 -23.63 -5.83 5.14
C ASP A 447 -24.73 -6.02 6.19
N ASN A 448 -24.96 -7.25 6.63
CA ASN A 448 -25.96 -7.59 7.64
C ASN A 448 -25.60 -7.14 9.07
N LEU A 449 -24.40 -6.61 9.29
CA LEU A 449 -23.94 -6.01 10.55
C LEU A 449 -23.94 -4.48 10.51
N SER A 450 -24.49 -3.87 9.46
CA SER A 450 -24.59 -2.42 9.26
C SER A 450 -23.28 -1.72 8.91
N ASN A 451 -22.25 -2.45 8.46
CA ASN A 451 -21.03 -1.84 7.93
C ASN A 451 -21.27 -1.40 6.48
N GLN A 452 -21.07 -0.12 6.21
CA GLN A 452 -21.31 0.47 4.89
C GLN A 452 -20.01 0.76 4.16
N THR A 453 -19.98 0.42 2.88
CA THR A 453 -18.89 0.69 1.94
C THR A 453 -19.43 1.43 0.72
N ARG A 454 -18.53 2.01 -0.10
CA ARG A 454 -18.90 2.79 -1.28
C ARG A 454 -17.88 2.69 -2.41
N ASP A 455 -18.35 2.98 -3.63
CA ASP A 455 -17.51 3.21 -4.82
C ASP A 455 -17.91 4.50 -5.55
N PRO A 456 -16.99 5.45 -5.79
CA PRO A 456 -15.58 5.43 -5.36
C PRO A 456 -15.43 5.41 -3.83
N ALA A 457 -14.36 4.79 -3.34
CA ALA A 457 -14.09 4.62 -1.90
C ALA A 457 -13.92 5.96 -1.16
N PHE A 458 -13.40 6.99 -1.85
CA PHE A 458 -13.12 8.32 -1.29
C PHE A 458 -12.27 8.26 -0.01
N ALA A 459 -11.18 7.49 -0.06
CA ALA A 459 -10.33 7.20 1.10
C ALA A 459 -9.56 8.45 1.60
N ASP A 460 -9.08 9.29 0.68
CA ASP A 460 -8.47 10.59 1.00
C ASP A 460 -9.33 11.74 0.44
N PRO A 461 -9.96 12.57 1.29
CA PRO A 461 -10.73 13.71 0.84
C PRO A 461 -9.96 14.73 -0.03
N LEU A 462 -8.62 14.69 -0.01
CA LEU A 462 -7.76 15.59 -0.76
C LEU A 462 -7.12 14.95 -2.00
N ASP A 463 -7.15 13.63 -2.13
CA ASP A 463 -6.42 12.87 -3.17
C ASP A 463 -7.19 11.62 -3.65
N SER A 464 -8.51 11.61 -3.51
CA SER A 464 -9.39 10.55 -4.02
C SER A 464 -10.65 11.12 -4.67
N PRO A 465 -11.16 10.50 -5.76
CA PRO A 465 -12.45 10.89 -6.32
C PRO A 465 -13.57 10.62 -5.32
N ALA A 466 -14.50 11.58 -5.19
CA ALA A 466 -15.71 11.37 -4.40
C ALA A 466 -16.82 10.75 -5.27
N TYR A 467 -16.80 11.01 -6.58
CA TYR A 467 -17.83 10.55 -7.51
C TYR A 467 -17.21 10.04 -8.81
N HIS A 468 -17.85 9.02 -9.39
CA HIS A 468 -17.82 8.80 -10.83
C HIS A 468 -18.63 9.89 -11.52
N GLY A 469 -18.44 10.14 -12.81
CA GLY A 469 -19.23 11.15 -13.50
C GLY A 469 -19.12 11.17 -15.01
N THR A 470 -19.89 12.07 -15.61
CA THR A 470 -19.90 12.39 -17.04
C THR A 470 -20.56 13.76 -17.27
N VAL A 471 -20.63 14.20 -18.53
CA VAL A 471 -21.21 15.48 -18.95
C VAL A 471 -22.33 15.23 -19.95
N VAL A 472 -23.44 15.98 -19.82
CA VAL A 472 -24.50 16.01 -20.82
C VAL A 472 -24.03 16.82 -22.02
N VAL A 473 -24.04 16.21 -23.20
CA VAL A 473 -23.60 16.85 -24.44
C VAL A 473 -24.40 18.12 -24.69
N ASP A 474 -23.69 19.23 -24.92
CA ASP A 474 -24.29 20.45 -25.47
C ASP A 474 -24.13 20.45 -27.00
N PRO A 475 -25.23 20.22 -27.75
CA PRO A 475 -25.18 20.22 -29.22
C PRO A 475 -24.89 21.61 -29.80
N GLY A 476 -24.95 22.68 -29.01
CA GLY A 476 -24.58 24.04 -29.41
C GLY A 476 -23.08 24.29 -29.47
N ILE A 477 -22.24 23.38 -28.96
CA ILE A 477 -20.79 23.52 -29.00
C ILE A 477 -20.25 23.04 -30.36
N GLU A 478 -19.88 24.00 -31.19
CA GLU A 478 -19.12 23.76 -32.43
C GLU A 478 -17.67 24.23 -32.23
N SER A 479 -16.71 23.30 -32.21
CA SER A 479 -15.29 23.63 -32.07
C SER A 479 -14.39 22.71 -32.88
N LEU A 480 -13.38 23.30 -33.51
CA LEU A 480 -12.24 22.55 -34.06
C LEU A 480 -11.16 22.28 -33.00
N LEU A 481 -11.24 22.96 -31.85
CA LEU A 481 -10.36 22.70 -30.72
C LEU A 481 -10.93 21.56 -29.87
N PRO A 482 -10.08 20.78 -29.18
CA PRO A 482 -10.53 19.92 -28.10
C PRO A 482 -11.33 20.74 -27.08
N VAL A 483 -12.47 20.19 -26.66
CA VAL A 483 -13.34 20.82 -25.66
C VAL A 483 -13.03 20.22 -24.30
N LEU A 484 -12.66 21.08 -23.35
CA LEU A 484 -12.42 20.75 -21.95
C LEU A 484 -13.56 21.33 -21.12
N HIS A 485 -14.30 20.47 -20.44
CA HIS A 485 -15.32 20.91 -19.49
C HIS A 485 -14.69 20.97 -18.09
N TRP A 486 -14.69 22.15 -17.51
CA TRP A 486 -14.11 22.44 -16.21
C TRP A 486 -15.21 22.85 -15.23
N PHE A 487 -15.47 22.02 -14.23
CA PHE A 487 -16.50 22.23 -13.24
C PHE A 487 -15.87 22.71 -11.94
N VAL A 488 -16.22 23.92 -11.53
CA VAL A 488 -15.56 24.62 -10.41
C VAL A 488 -16.57 24.90 -9.32
N GLN A 489 -16.36 24.34 -8.13
CA GLN A 489 -17.30 24.48 -7.02
C GLN A 489 -17.43 25.93 -6.58
N ASN A 490 -16.31 26.65 -6.50
CA ASN A 490 -16.27 28.06 -6.15
C ASN A 490 -15.34 28.83 -7.10
N PRO A 491 -15.86 29.39 -8.21
CA PRO A 491 -15.06 30.13 -9.18
C PRO A 491 -14.28 31.33 -8.61
N SER A 492 -14.75 31.90 -7.49
CA SER A 492 -14.03 32.98 -6.81
C SER A 492 -12.79 32.46 -6.08
N GLU A 493 -12.90 31.30 -5.42
CA GLU A 493 -11.76 30.66 -4.71
C GLU A 493 -10.74 30.05 -5.69
N ALA A 494 -11.17 29.61 -6.88
CA ALA A 494 -10.22 29.24 -7.93
C ALA A 494 -9.28 30.39 -8.34
N ASN A 495 -9.66 31.65 -8.07
CA ASN A 495 -8.81 32.83 -8.32
C ASN A 495 -7.93 33.21 -7.10
N SER A 496 -7.69 32.27 -6.19
CA SER A 496 -6.78 32.43 -5.05
C SER A 496 -5.67 31.37 -5.08
N ALA A 497 -4.61 31.58 -4.30
CA ALA A 497 -3.52 30.61 -4.17
C ALA A 497 -3.91 29.37 -3.33
N THR A 498 -5.07 29.37 -2.67
CA THR A 498 -5.57 28.18 -1.95
C THR A 498 -6.46 27.30 -2.83
N GLY A 499 -7.08 27.90 -3.86
CA GLY A 499 -7.88 27.18 -4.83
C GLY A 499 -9.21 26.65 -4.32
N THR A 500 -9.82 25.79 -5.13
CA THR A 500 -11.08 25.11 -4.83
C THR A 500 -11.12 23.73 -5.47
N ARG A 501 -11.99 22.86 -4.96
CA ARG A 501 -12.23 21.54 -5.55
C ARG A 501 -13.18 21.65 -6.74
N GLY A 502 -13.01 20.73 -7.68
CA GLY A 502 -13.80 20.70 -8.89
C GLY A 502 -13.85 19.32 -9.53
N SER A 503 -14.28 19.30 -10.78
CA SER A 503 -14.22 18.14 -11.64
C SER A 503 -13.84 18.60 -13.05
N LEU A 504 -13.30 17.71 -13.88
CA LEU A 504 -12.91 17.99 -15.25
C LEU A 504 -13.34 16.85 -16.15
N PHE A 505 -13.80 17.17 -17.36
CA PHE A 505 -14.09 16.18 -18.39
C PHE A 505 -13.34 16.50 -19.67
N PHE A 506 -12.56 15.53 -20.14
CA PHE A 506 -11.72 15.66 -21.33
C PHE A 506 -11.47 14.27 -21.94
N LEU A 507 -11.46 14.18 -23.28
CA LEU A 507 -11.26 12.93 -24.02
C LEU A 507 -12.13 11.75 -23.55
N GLY A 508 -13.40 12.02 -23.22
CA GLY A 508 -14.33 10.98 -22.78
C GLY A 508 -14.12 10.51 -21.33
N ARG A 509 -13.26 11.20 -20.56
CA ARG A 509 -12.91 10.83 -19.18
C ARG A 509 -13.32 11.93 -18.22
N PHE A 510 -13.89 11.52 -17.10
CA PHE A 510 -14.26 12.36 -15.98
C PHE A 510 -13.22 12.22 -14.87
N TYR A 511 -12.81 13.35 -14.31
CA TYR A 511 -11.88 13.48 -13.20
C TYR A 511 -12.60 14.23 -12.09
N ASP A 512 -12.80 13.61 -10.93
CA ASP A 512 -13.49 14.25 -9.80
C ASP A 512 -12.50 14.66 -8.71
N ASN A 513 -12.93 15.59 -7.86
CA ASN A 513 -12.18 16.06 -6.70
C ASN A 513 -10.78 16.64 -7.01
N ILE A 514 -10.57 17.10 -8.24
CA ILE A 514 -9.33 17.79 -8.63
C ILE A 514 -9.19 19.10 -7.85
N LEU A 515 -7.96 19.50 -7.57
CA LEU A 515 -7.68 20.83 -7.04
C LEU A 515 -7.43 21.79 -8.19
N THR A 516 -7.93 23.02 -8.07
CA THR A 516 -7.59 24.09 -8.99
C THR A 516 -7.34 25.39 -8.23
N ASP A 517 -6.19 25.99 -8.49
CA ASP A 517 -5.75 27.27 -7.92
C ASP A 517 -5.10 28.17 -8.98
N MET A 518 -4.73 29.37 -8.58
CA MET A 518 -4.34 30.45 -9.50
C MET A 518 -2.87 30.35 -9.94
N HIS A 519 -2.65 30.19 -11.24
CA HIS A 519 -1.31 30.10 -11.84
C HIS A 519 -0.67 31.47 -12.14
N GLY A 520 0.64 31.55 -11.93
CA GLY A 520 1.53 32.62 -12.39
C GLY A 520 1.90 33.62 -11.29
N GLN A 521 2.22 34.86 -11.68
CA GLN A 521 2.54 35.93 -10.72
C GLN A 521 2.03 37.29 -11.23
N SER A 522 2.58 37.77 -12.35
CA SER A 522 2.14 39.02 -12.98
C SER A 522 0.77 38.87 -13.65
N THR A 523 0.44 37.67 -14.11
CA THR A 523 -0.84 37.28 -14.72
C THR A 523 -2.00 37.24 -13.71
N TRP A 524 -1.71 37.25 -12.40
CA TRP A 524 -2.73 37.29 -11.34
C TRP A 524 -3.64 38.51 -11.43
N TRP A 525 -3.20 39.59 -12.07
CA TRP A 525 -3.99 40.81 -12.21
C TRP A 525 -4.87 40.83 -13.46
N PHE A 526 -4.76 39.82 -14.33
CA PHE A 526 -5.58 39.76 -15.54
C PHE A 526 -7.06 39.58 -15.24
N PRO A 527 -7.98 40.21 -15.99
CA PRO A 527 -9.41 39.96 -15.84
C PRO A 527 -9.77 38.48 -15.95
N LYS A 528 -8.97 37.71 -16.69
CA LYS A 528 -9.08 36.26 -16.78
C LYS A 528 -7.76 35.62 -16.37
N LYS A 529 -7.79 34.82 -15.30
CA LYS A 529 -6.59 34.20 -14.72
C LYS A 529 -6.17 32.97 -15.53
N SER A 530 -4.99 32.46 -15.22
CA SER A 530 -4.56 31.11 -15.57
C SER A 530 -4.65 30.24 -14.33
N TYR A 531 -4.65 28.92 -14.49
CA TYR A 531 -4.91 27.99 -13.40
C TYR A 531 -3.97 26.79 -13.42
N ASP A 532 -3.54 26.37 -12.24
CA ASP A 532 -2.89 25.09 -11.98
C ASP A 532 -4.00 24.06 -11.66
N ILE A 533 -3.90 22.84 -12.20
CA ILE A 533 -4.88 21.78 -11.95
C ILE A 533 -4.17 20.50 -11.55
N ASP A 534 -4.38 20.10 -10.29
CA ASP A 534 -3.81 18.87 -9.72
C ASP A 534 -4.83 17.72 -9.76
N PHE A 535 -4.39 16.58 -10.26
CA PHE A 535 -5.20 15.36 -10.33
C PHE A 535 -4.82 14.37 -9.23
N ASN A 536 -5.82 13.62 -8.76
CA ASN A 536 -5.63 12.61 -7.74
C ASN A 536 -4.61 11.54 -8.19
N ARG A 537 -3.81 11.00 -7.26
CA ARG A 537 -2.81 9.96 -7.56
C ARG A 537 -3.39 8.76 -8.29
N GLY A 538 -4.57 8.28 -7.86
CA GLY A 538 -5.27 7.16 -8.47
C GLY A 538 -5.89 7.47 -9.84
N GLU A 539 -6.02 8.74 -10.22
CA GLU A 539 -6.72 9.19 -11.43
C GLU A 539 -5.94 10.29 -12.19
N ARG A 540 -4.70 9.98 -12.58
CA ARG A 540 -3.85 10.88 -13.38
C ARG A 540 -4.47 11.27 -14.74
N PHE A 541 -4.17 12.49 -15.18
CA PHE A 541 -4.81 13.12 -16.33
C PHE A 541 -4.28 12.59 -17.66
N LEU A 542 -5.17 12.36 -18.63
CA LEU A 542 -4.81 11.95 -19.97
C LEU A 542 -5.08 13.09 -20.97
N TYR A 543 -4.01 13.65 -21.53
CA TYR A 543 -4.09 14.79 -22.45
C TYR A 543 -4.21 14.41 -23.93
N THR A 544 -3.91 13.16 -24.30
CA THR A 544 -4.11 12.58 -25.65
C THR A 544 -4.51 11.11 -25.56
N GLU A 545 -5.24 10.58 -26.55
CA GLU A 545 -5.74 9.19 -26.53
C GLU A 545 -4.64 8.12 -26.40
N SER A 546 -3.40 8.42 -26.77
CA SER A 546 -2.25 7.50 -26.78
C SER A 546 -1.08 7.95 -25.90
N GLY A 547 -1.21 9.07 -25.18
CA GLY A 547 -0.16 9.61 -24.34
C GLY A 547 -0.09 8.96 -22.97
N SER A 548 1.03 9.19 -22.27
CA SER A 548 1.14 8.91 -20.84
C SER A 548 0.21 9.83 -20.03
N LYS A 549 -0.18 9.38 -18.85
CA LYS A 549 -0.91 10.23 -17.91
C LYS A 549 0.05 11.19 -17.20
N VAL A 550 -0.45 12.35 -16.77
CA VAL A 550 0.32 13.39 -16.06
C VAL A 550 -0.33 13.74 -14.72
N LYS A 551 0.49 14.25 -13.79
CA LYS A 551 0.10 14.60 -12.41
C LYS A 551 -0.76 15.86 -12.33
N ASP A 552 -0.39 16.85 -13.12
CA ASP A 552 -0.96 18.18 -13.13
C ASP A 552 -0.88 18.77 -14.56
N ILE A 553 -1.64 19.85 -14.76
CA ILE A 553 -1.59 20.65 -15.99
C ILE A 553 -1.78 22.13 -15.64
N ASN A 554 -1.30 22.98 -16.53
CA ASN A 554 -1.53 24.42 -16.46
C ASN A 554 -2.53 24.82 -17.55
N LEU A 555 -3.63 25.47 -17.18
CA LEU A 555 -4.55 26.13 -18.12
C LEU A 555 -4.21 27.61 -18.24
N LEU A 556 -3.42 27.94 -19.25
CA LEU A 556 -2.97 29.29 -19.52
C LEU A 556 -3.97 30.02 -20.42
N THR A 557 -4.75 30.95 -19.87
CA THR A 557 -5.73 31.70 -20.68
C THR A 557 -5.07 32.68 -21.65
N ASN A 558 -3.78 32.95 -21.45
CA ASN A 558 -2.96 33.85 -22.26
C ASN A 558 -3.70 35.17 -22.51
N TRP A 559 -4.37 35.72 -21.49
CA TRP A 559 -5.39 36.77 -21.65
C TRP A 559 -4.86 38.00 -22.41
N ALA A 560 -3.62 38.38 -22.13
CA ALA A 560 -2.95 39.49 -22.79
C ALA A 560 -2.57 39.17 -24.25
N ASP A 561 -2.21 37.94 -24.60
CA ASP A 561 -1.97 37.54 -25.99
C ASP A 561 -3.27 37.46 -26.78
N LYS A 562 -3.47 38.42 -27.69
CA LYS A 562 -4.66 38.47 -28.55
C LYS A 562 -4.57 37.52 -29.74
N ALA A 563 -3.38 37.03 -30.09
CA ALA A 563 -3.23 36.01 -31.14
C ALA A 563 -3.60 34.61 -30.63
N LYS A 564 -3.50 34.36 -29.31
CA LYS A 564 -3.85 33.08 -28.64
C LYS A 564 -3.06 31.87 -29.12
N VAL A 565 -1.94 32.08 -29.81
CA VAL A 565 -1.15 31.00 -30.42
C VAL A 565 0.34 31.16 -30.17
N ARG A 566 0.82 32.29 -29.63
CA ARG A 566 2.27 32.53 -29.53
C ARG A 566 2.97 31.57 -28.59
N ASN A 567 2.36 31.29 -27.44
CA ASN A 567 2.91 30.34 -26.47
C ASN A 567 3.01 28.92 -27.09
N THR A 568 1.91 28.40 -27.64
CA THR A 568 1.91 27.14 -28.39
C THR A 568 2.94 27.12 -29.53
N LEU A 569 2.97 28.14 -30.40
CA LEU A 569 3.92 28.22 -31.51
C LEU A 569 5.38 28.32 -31.05
N GLY A 570 5.63 29.00 -29.93
CA GLY A 570 6.95 29.12 -29.32
C GLY A 570 7.50 27.76 -28.92
N TYR A 571 6.71 26.96 -28.21
CA TYR A 571 7.08 25.60 -27.82
C TYR A 571 7.24 24.66 -29.04
N GLU A 572 6.36 24.74 -30.03
CA GLU A 572 6.48 23.94 -31.26
C GLU A 572 7.73 24.30 -32.07
N LEU A 573 8.09 25.59 -32.14
CA LEU A 573 9.28 26.04 -32.87
C LEU A 573 10.54 25.45 -32.26
N VAL A 574 10.70 25.51 -30.92
CA VAL A 574 11.89 24.96 -30.26
C VAL A 574 11.94 23.44 -30.31
N ARG A 575 10.78 22.77 -30.26
CA ARG A 575 10.70 21.34 -30.46
C ARG A 575 11.21 20.93 -31.84
N ASN A 576 10.80 21.65 -32.88
CA ASN A 576 11.18 21.34 -34.27
C ASN A 576 12.67 21.53 -34.58
N ILE A 577 13.38 22.36 -33.82
CA ILE A 577 14.84 22.52 -33.93
C ILE A 577 15.62 21.56 -33.02
N GLY A 578 14.95 20.64 -32.34
CA GLY A 578 15.56 19.60 -31.51
C GLY A 578 15.80 19.98 -30.05
N VAL A 579 15.16 21.03 -29.54
CA VAL A 579 15.16 21.35 -28.10
C VAL A 579 13.98 20.64 -27.44
N ARG A 580 14.23 19.97 -26.32
CA ARG A 580 13.17 19.34 -25.53
C ARG A 580 12.32 20.44 -24.87
N ALA A 581 11.01 20.32 -25.00
CA ALA A 581 10.06 21.37 -24.60
C ALA A 581 8.71 20.79 -24.17
N HIS A 582 8.03 21.51 -23.28
CA HIS A 582 6.65 21.22 -22.84
C HIS A 582 5.70 21.11 -24.01
N TRP A 583 4.79 20.12 -23.98
CA TRP A 583 3.63 20.21 -24.85
C TRP A 583 2.74 21.38 -24.40
N ALA A 584 2.18 22.07 -25.38
CA ALA A 584 1.26 23.18 -25.18
C ALA A 584 0.34 23.22 -26.40
N PHE A 585 -0.97 23.23 -26.19
CA PHE A 585 -1.92 23.34 -27.30
C PHE A 585 -3.22 24.01 -26.87
N PRO A 586 -3.90 24.72 -27.80
CA PRO A 586 -5.13 25.43 -27.49
C PRO A 586 -6.29 24.47 -27.29
N VAL A 587 -7.07 24.72 -26.24
CA VAL A 587 -8.32 24.05 -25.91
C VAL A 587 -9.45 25.07 -25.77
N ARG A 588 -10.67 24.65 -26.12
CA ARG A 588 -11.88 25.39 -25.77
C ARG A 588 -12.31 24.96 -24.38
N VAL A 589 -12.35 25.89 -23.44
CA VAL A 589 -12.74 25.65 -22.04
C VAL A 589 -14.19 26.07 -21.82
N GLU A 590 -15.01 25.13 -21.41
CA GLU A 590 -16.35 25.35 -20.86
C GLU A 590 -16.27 25.33 -19.33
N GLN A 591 -16.50 26.45 -18.65
CA GLN A 591 -16.55 26.47 -17.19
C GLN A 591 -18.00 26.39 -16.73
N ASN A 592 -18.33 25.37 -15.93
CA ASN A 592 -19.67 25.16 -15.39
C ASN A 592 -20.80 25.24 -16.44
N GLY A 593 -20.58 24.62 -17.60
CA GLY A 593 -21.56 24.55 -18.70
C GLY A 593 -21.66 25.80 -19.58
N ALA A 594 -20.75 26.76 -19.44
CA ALA A 594 -20.71 27.96 -20.27
C ALA A 594 -19.31 28.26 -20.79
N PHE A 595 -19.24 28.88 -21.98
CA PHE A 595 -17.96 29.19 -22.60
C PHE A 595 -17.14 30.09 -21.69
N PHE A 596 -16.01 29.57 -21.24
CA PHE A 596 -15.06 30.32 -20.46
C PHE A 596 -14.05 30.95 -21.40
N SER A 597 -13.11 30.18 -21.96
CA SER A 597 -11.95 30.67 -22.73
C SER A 597 -11.56 29.77 -23.89
N VAL A 598 -10.80 30.35 -24.83
CA VAL A 598 -9.70 29.59 -25.45
C VAL A 598 -8.48 29.75 -24.54
N ALA A 599 -7.86 28.66 -24.14
CA ALA A 599 -6.68 28.62 -23.27
C ALA A 599 -5.68 27.61 -23.83
N ASP A 600 -4.39 27.79 -23.57
CA ASP A 600 -3.40 26.74 -23.82
C ASP A 600 -3.40 25.79 -22.63
N MET A 601 -3.58 24.50 -22.89
CA MET A 601 -3.28 23.45 -21.93
C MET A 601 -1.80 23.13 -22.04
N VAL A 602 -1.06 23.21 -20.94
CA VAL A 602 0.40 23.12 -20.90
C VAL A 602 0.83 22.12 -19.83
N GLU A 603 1.86 21.35 -20.16
CA GLU A 603 2.54 20.43 -19.25
C GLU A 603 3.25 21.17 -18.10
N ASP A 604 3.33 20.58 -16.90
CA ASP A 604 4.24 21.07 -15.87
C ASP A 604 5.68 20.59 -16.10
N GLY A 605 6.65 21.22 -15.40
CA GLY A 605 8.04 20.81 -15.44
C GLY A 605 8.41 19.89 -14.30
N ASP A 606 8.20 18.59 -14.47
CA ASP A 606 8.45 17.55 -13.47
C ASP A 606 9.15 16.32 -14.07
N ASP A 607 9.15 15.21 -13.34
CA ASP A 607 9.69 13.91 -13.76
C ASP A 607 8.90 13.28 -14.92
N ASP A 608 7.58 13.47 -15.01
CA ASP A 608 6.77 12.98 -16.12
C ASP A 608 7.15 13.72 -17.43
N TYR A 609 7.41 15.04 -17.35
CA TYR A 609 7.96 15.81 -18.46
C TYR A 609 9.31 15.25 -18.93
N LEU A 610 10.21 14.92 -17.99
CA LEU A 610 11.53 14.38 -18.32
C LEU A 610 11.42 13.06 -19.08
N ASP A 611 10.66 12.11 -18.55
CA ASP A 611 10.44 10.80 -19.18
C ASP A 611 9.87 10.95 -20.59
N ARG A 612 8.80 11.74 -20.73
CA ARG A 612 8.19 12.01 -22.04
C ARG A 612 9.16 12.65 -23.03
N ALA A 613 10.05 13.52 -22.55
CA ALA A 613 11.06 14.17 -23.38
C ALA A 613 12.28 13.27 -23.66
N GLY A 614 12.26 12.00 -23.24
CA GLY A 614 13.33 11.04 -23.43
C GLY A 614 14.57 11.40 -22.61
N MET A 615 14.36 11.88 -21.38
CA MET A 615 15.38 12.18 -20.39
C MET A 615 15.17 11.28 -19.17
N ASP A 616 16.24 11.08 -18.38
CA ASP A 616 16.14 10.33 -17.12
C ASP A 616 15.23 11.09 -16.12
N PRO A 617 14.07 10.54 -15.72
CA PRO A 617 13.16 11.16 -14.75
C PRO A 617 13.79 11.36 -13.37
N ASP A 618 14.82 10.59 -13.03
CA ASP A 618 15.58 10.73 -11.78
C ASP A 618 16.70 11.77 -11.87
N GLY A 619 16.85 12.47 -13.01
CA GLY A 619 17.78 13.58 -13.14
C GLY A 619 17.35 14.81 -12.34
N ALA A 620 18.29 15.72 -12.05
CA ALA A 620 17.99 16.93 -11.28
C ALA A 620 17.44 18.04 -12.19
N LEU A 621 16.18 18.40 -12.02
CA LEU A 621 15.49 19.46 -12.77
C LEU A 621 15.27 20.68 -11.87
N TYR A 622 15.62 21.86 -12.39
CA TYR A 622 15.42 23.14 -11.72
C TYR A 622 14.63 24.10 -12.60
N LYS A 623 13.64 24.78 -12.03
CA LYS A 623 13.05 25.99 -12.62
C LYS A 623 13.84 27.21 -12.15
N VAL A 624 14.28 28.05 -13.08
CA VAL A 624 15.09 29.24 -12.77
C VAL A 624 14.25 30.51 -12.91
N TYR A 625 14.02 31.21 -11.79
CA TYR A 625 13.14 32.41 -11.74
C TYR A 625 13.90 33.75 -11.81
N ASP A 626 15.21 33.73 -11.63
CA ASP A 626 16.09 34.90 -11.73
C ASP A 626 17.49 34.45 -12.17
N ARG A 627 18.44 35.39 -12.28
CA ARG A 627 19.80 35.13 -12.75
C ARG A 627 20.44 34.00 -11.96
N LEU A 628 21.10 33.11 -12.70
CA LEU A 628 21.85 31.98 -12.14
C LEU A 628 23.20 32.43 -11.55
N GLU A 629 23.17 33.35 -10.58
CA GLU A 629 24.33 33.83 -9.82
C GLU A 629 24.48 33.07 -8.48
N ASN A 630 23.40 32.47 -8.00
CA ASN A 630 23.35 31.59 -6.82
C ASN A 630 22.13 30.64 -6.94
N THR A 631 21.97 29.72 -5.99
CA THR A 631 20.91 28.71 -6.01
C THR A 631 19.57 29.16 -5.41
N ALA A 632 19.47 30.37 -4.86
CA ALA A 632 18.30 30.81 -4.09
C ALA A 632 17.07 31.03 -4.96
N ALA A 633 17.25 31.55 -6.18
CA ALA A 633 16.16 31.83 -7.13
C ALA A 633 15.84 30.66 -8.09
N SER A 634 16.36 29.47 -7.80
CA SER A 634 16.08 28.25 -8.56
C SER A 634 15.27 27.28 -7.72
N GLU A 635 14.11 26.86 -8.17
CA GLU A 635 13.29 25.84 -7.51
C GLU A 635 13.67 24.46 -8.04
N LYS A 636 13.90 23.51 -7.14
CA LYS A 636 14.21 22.13 -7.51
C LYS A 636 12.88 21.38 -7.72
N LYS A 637 12.66 20.86 -8.94
CA LYS A 637 11.40 20.24 -9.36
C LYS A 637 11.41 18.72 -9.23
N THR A 638 12.57 18.08 -9.33
CA THR A 638 12.80 16.64 -9.07
C THR A 638 13.88 16.46 -8.00
N ARG A 639 13.93 15.31 -7.32
CA ARG A 639 14.88 15.06 -6.20
C ARG A 639 14.81 16.16 -5.12
N LYS A 640 13.58 16.52 -4.72
CA LYS A 640 13.27 17.67 -3.84
C LYS A 640 13.80 17.50 -2.41
N ASP A 641 14.14 16.28 -2.03
CA ASP A 641 14.71 15.86 -0.76
C ASP A 641 16.22 16.12 -0.65
N GLU A 642 16.89 16.32 -1.78
CA GLU A 642 18.32 16.62 -1.84
C GLU A 642 18.61 18.13 -1.79
N ASP A 643 19.82 18.49 -1.36
CA ASP A 643 20.30 19.86 -1.45
C ASP A 643 20.59 20.31 -2.91
N LYS A 644 21.04 21.57 -3.08
CA LYS A 644 21.35 22.18 -4.37
C LYS A 644 22.86 22.26 -4.65
N SER A 645 23.66 21.38 -4.05
CA SER A 645 25.13 21.39 -4.19
C SER A 645 25.59 21.15 -5.63
N ASP A 646 24.85 20.36 -6.40
CA ASP A 646 25.06 20.14 -7.83
C ASP A 646 24.91 21.44 -8.64
N LEU A 647 23.83 22.19 -8.39
CA LEU A 647 23.58 23.47 -9.02
C LEU A 647 24.63 24.51 -8.62
N GLN A 648 25.06 24.51 -7.34
CA GLN A 648 26.15 25.37 -6.89
C GLN A 648 27.46 25.06 -7.63
N ALA A 649 27.78 23.78 -7.85
CA ALA A 649 28.97 23.38 -8.62
C ALA A 649 28.91 23.85 -10.08
N LEU A 650 27.72 23.82 -10.69
CA LEU A 650 27.52 24.41 -12.02
C LEU A 650 27.82 25.92 -11.99
N ILE A 651 27.27 26.65 -11.02
CA ILE A 651 27.46 28.10 -10.89
C ILE A 651 28.94 28.44 -10.73
N ASP A 652 29.65 27.73 -9.85
CA ASP A 652 31.08 27.95 -9.60
C ASP A 652 31.92 27.68 -10.86
N GLY A 653 31.58 26.64 -11.62
CA GLY A 653 32.25 26.33 -12.89
C GLY A 653 31.99 27.36 -13.99
N LEU A 654 30.75 27.86 -14.10
CA LEU A 654 30.41 28.94 -15.03
C LEU A 654 31.03 30.29 -14.64
N ALA A 655 31.38 30.49 -13.36
CA ALA A 655 32.04 31.68 -12.86
C ALA A 655 33.56 31.72 -13.13
N LEU A 656 34.15 30.65 -13.69
CA LEU A 656 35.56 30.63 -14.09
C LEU A 656 35.89 31.77 -15.08
N PRO A 657 37.14 32.29 -15.10
CA PRO A 657 37.49 33.45 -15.92
C PRO A 657 37.16 33.24 -17.41
N ARG A 658 36.42 34.18 -18.00
CA ARG A 658 36.03 34.12 -19.42
C ARG A 658 37.26 33.99 -20.33
N GLY A 659 37.20 33.05 -21.26
CA GLY A 659 38.29 32.75 -22.20
C GLY A 659 39.44 31.93 -21.62
N SER A 660 39.38 31.52 -20.35
CA SER A 660 40.37 30.61 -19.75
C SER A 660 40.20 29.18 -20.26
N GLU A 661 41.32 28.44 -20.27
CA GLU A 661 41.33 27.00 -20.56
C GLU A 661 40.53 26.21 -19.52
N ALA A 662 40.49 26.67 -18.27
CA ALA A 662 39.71 26.05 -17.20
C ALA A 662 38.20 26.11 -17.50
N LEU A 663 37.68 27.29 -17.86
CA LEU A 663 36.28 27.42 -18.27
C LEU A 663 35.99 26.58 -19.51
N ARG A 664 36.90 26.59 -20.50
CA ARG A 664 36.73 25.80 -21.72
C ARG A 664 36.56 24.31 -21.40
N ARG A 665 37.44 23.73 -20.58
CA ARG A 665 37.34 22.32 -20.17
C ARG A 665 36.07 22.02 -19.40
N PHE A 666 35.74 22.87 -18.43
CA PHE A 666 34.50 22.74 -17.67
C PHE A 666 33.27 22.65 -18.59
N LEU A 667 33.18 23.52 -19.59
CA LEU A 667 32.08 23.51 -20.55
C LEU A 667 32.03 22.21 -21.38
N TYR A 668 33.18 21.65 -21.79
CA TYR A 668 33.21 20.38 -22.53
C TYR A 668 32.88 19.16 -21.67
N ASP A 669 33.19 19.21 -20.37
CA ASP A 669 33.04 18.07 -19.47
C ASP A 669 31.66 18.04 -18.78
N HIS A 670 30.93 19.16 -18.75
CA HIS A 670 29.73 19.31 -17.93
C HIS A 670 28.49 19.88 -18.64
N ILE A 671 28.58 20.36 -19.88
CA ILE A 671 27.44 20.99 -20.58
C ILE A 671 27.12 20.22 -21.86
N ASP A 672 25.84 19.93 -22.10
CA ASP A 672 25.35 19.51 -23.41
C ASP A 672 25.47 20.69 -24.39
N LEU A 673 26.64 20.82 -25.00
CA LEU A 673 26.95 21.91 -25.94
C LEU A 673 26.03 21.88 -27.17
N PRO A 674 25.78 20.74 -27.84
CA PRO A 674 24.81 20.66 -28.94
C PRO A 674 23.40 21.13 -28.53
N GLY A 675 22.87 20.63 -27.42
CA GLY A 675 21.54 21.03 -26.92
C GLY A 675 21.48 22.52 -26.57
N THR A 676 22.54 23.05 -25.95
CA THR A 676 22.66 24.47 -25.64
C THR A 676 22.69 25.35 -26.89
N ILE A 677 23.39 24.94 -27.95
CA ILE A 677 23.41 25.68 -29.23
C ILE A 677 22.01 25.69 -29.85
N ASN A 678 21.32 24.55 -29.88
CA ASN A 678 19.95 24.47 -30.39
C ASN A 678 19.00 25.37 -29.57
N TYR A 679 19.12 25.36 -28.25
CA TYR A 679 18.37 26.26 -27.36
C TYR A 679 18.59 27.72 -27.73
N LEU A 680 19.85 28.17 -27.82
CA LEU A 680 20.18 29.55 -28.16
C LEU A 680 19.64 29.96 -29.54
N VAL A 681 19.74 29.09 -30.54
CA VAL A 681 19.16 29.32 -31.88
C VAL A 681 17.63 29.43 -31.79
N GLY A 682 16.99 28.60 -30.97
CA GLY A 682 15.54 28.66 -30.75
C GLY A 682 15.05 29.96 -30.17
N GLN A 683 15.74 30.47 -29.15
CA GLN A 683 15.40 31.74 -28.51
C GLN A 683 15.53 32.91 -29.50
N ASP A 684 16.54 32.88 -30.38
CA ASP A 684 16.72 33.89 -31.43
C ASP A 684 15.62 33.81 -32.50
N LEU A 685 15.33 32.60 -33.02
CA LEU A 685 14.30 32.38 -34.03
C LEU A 685 12.90 32.78 -33.56
N MET A 686 12.55 32.48 -32.31
CA MET A 686 11.28 32.94 -31.75
C MET A 686 11.32 34.42 -31.34
N SER A 687 12.49 35.06 -31.35
CA SER A 687 12.69 36.40 -30.82
C SER A 687 12.16 36.55 -29.38
N ASN A 688 12.50 35.58 -28.52
CA ASN A 688 12.12 35.61 -27.11
C ASN A 688 12.71 36.88 -26.49
N ARG A 689 11.91 37.65 -25.73
CA ARG A 689 12.36 38.88 -25.09
C ARG A 689 12.68 38.72 -23.61
N ASP A 690 12.31 37.60 -23.01
CA ASP A 690 12.48 37.35 -21.58
C ASP A 690 13.60 36.35 -21.25
N PHE A 691 14.27 35.79 -22.28
CA PHE A 691 15.55 35.09 -22.12
C PHE A 691 16.69 36.10 -21.86
N ALA A 692 17.83 35.79 -21.25
CA ALA A 692 18.41 34.53 -20.75
C ALA A 692 18.65 34.58 -19.23
N HIS A 693 17.89 35.41 -18.52
CA HIS A 693 18.15 35.72 -17.11
C HIS A 693 17.14 35.09 -16.16
N LYS A 694 16.05 34.51 -16.65
CA LYS A 694 15.01 33.78 -15.92
C LYS A 694 14.15 32.98 -16.92
N ASN A 695 13.11 32.33 -16.44
CA ASN A 695 12.06 31.73 -17.27
C ASN A 695 12.52 30.56 -18.15
N TYR A 696 13.49 29.78 -17.65
CA TYR A 696 13.91 28.52 -18.26
C TYR A 696 14.05 27.43 -17.19
N TYR A 697 14.16 26.19 -17.64
CA TYR A 697 14.55 25.09 -16.78
C TYR A 697 16.00 24.70 -17.08
N ILE A 698 16.68 24.15 -16.08
CA ILE A 698 17.98 23.53 -16.27
C ILE A 698 17.94 22.13 -15.67
N TYR A 699 18.42 21.17 -16.45
CA TYR A 699 18.35 19.74 -16.17
C TYR A 699 19.77 19.18 -16.11
N ARG A 700 20.01 18.29 -15.15
CA ARG A 700 21.21 17.47 -15.07
C ARG A 700 20.84 16.00 -15.19
N ASP A 701 21.46 15.32 -16.14
CA ASP A 701 21.38 13.88 -16.28
C ASP A 701 22.25 13.20 -15.21
N THR A 702 21.74 13.14 -13.98
CA THR A 702 22.49 12.77 -12.77
C THR A 702 23.07 11.35 -12.86
N ASN A 703 22.31 10.40 -13.41
CA ASN A 703 22.70 8.99 -13.46
C ASN A 703 23.38 8.59 -14.78
N GLY A 704 23.16 9.35 -15.86
CA GLY A 704 23.76 9.12 -17.16
C GLY A 704 25.03 9.94 -17.37
N THR A 705 24.94 10.87 -18.32
CA THR A 705 26.05 11.69 -18.83
C THR A 705 26.64 12.65 -17.81
N LYS A 706 25.87 13.05 -16.80
CA LYS A 706 26.20 14.09 -15.81
C LYS A 706 26.33 15.50 -16.40
N GLU A 707 25.94 15.66 -17.66
CA GLU A 707 25.90 16.95 -18.35
C GLU A 707 24.66 17.75 -17.96
N TRP A 708 24.79 19.07 -18.05
CA TRP A 708 23.70 20.02 -17.87
C TRP A 708 23.12 20.46 -19.22
N THR A 709 21.80 20.46 -19.30
CA THR A 709 21.01 20.90 -20.46
C THR A 709 20.06 22.02 -20.07
N ILE A 710 19.94 23.05 -20.90
CA ILE A 710 18.96 24.13 -20.73
C ILE A 710 17.69 23.77 -21.51
N LEU A 711 16.54 23.93 -20.86
CA LEU A 711 15.22 23.61 -21.42
C LEU A 711 14.32 24.85 -21.40
N ASN A 712 13.43 24.95 -22.38
CA ASN A 712 12.51 26.08 -22.48
C ASN A 712 11.48 26.08 -21.35
N GLY A 713 11.16 27.27 -20.85
CA GLY A 713 9.96 27.55 -20.08
C GLY A 713 9.40 28.91 -20.48
N ASP A 714 8.17 29.19 -20.07
CA ASP A 714 7.51 30.51 -20.14
C ASP A 714 7.85 31.32 -21.41
N VAL A 715 7.32 30.87 -22.55
CA VAL A 715 7.64 31.38 -23.90
C VAL A 715 6.56 32.33 -24.44
N ASP A 716 5.80 33.00 -23.57
CA ASP A 716 4.72 33.91 -23.96
C ASP A 716 5.23 35.24 -24.57
N LEU A 717 6.42 35.69 -24.15
CA LEU A 717 7.14 36.87 -24.65
C LEU A 717 7.99 36.57 -25.89
N CYS A 718 7.39 35.96 -26.91
CA CYS A 718 8.03 35.66 -28.18
C CYS A 718 7.24 36.19 -29.39
N LEU A 719 7.78 35.99 -30.60
CA LEU A 719 7.13 36.24 -31.90
C LEU A 719 6.55 37.66 -32.02
N GLY A 720 7.39 38.64 -31.66
CA GLY A 720 7.09 40.07 -31.77
C GLY A 720 6.45 40.69 -30.53
N HIS A 721 6.17 39.93 -29.46
CA HIS A 721 5.73 40.51 -28.19
C HIS A 721 6.88 41.18 -27.42
N ILE A 722 6.58 42.34 -26.84
CA ILE A 722 7.43 43.02 -25.87
C ILE A 722 6.56 43.33 -24.64
N TRP A 723 7.09 43.09 -23.45
CA TRP A 723 6.41 43.45 -22.21
C TRP A 723 6.34 44.98 -22.04
N THR A 724 5.20 45.50 -21.60
CA THR A 724 5.02 46.93 -21.31
C THR A 724 4.31 47.15 -19.98
N VAL A 725 4.56 48.31 -19.36
CA VAL A 725 3.89 48.71 -18.12
C VAL A 725 2.56 49.36 -18.48
N GLY A 726 1.44 48.68 -18.21
CA GLY A 726 0.11 49.23 -18.47
C GLY A 726 -0.99 48.17 -18.61
N PRO A 727 -2.23 48.59 -18.90
CA PRO A 727 -3.38 47.69 -19.01
C PRO A 727 -3.33 46.73 -20.21
N GLU A 728 -2.49 47.02 -21.20
CA GLU A 728 -2.31 46.20 -22.40
C GLU A 728 -1.35 45.03 -22.16
N TYR A 729 -0.47 45.13 -21.15
CA TYR A 729 0.55 44.16 -20.72
C TYR A 729 1.62 43.80 -21.78
N PHE A 730 1.26 43.70 -23.05
CA PHE A 730 2.17 43.60 -24.19
C PHE A 730 2.06 44.83 -25.09
N ASP A 731 3.16 45.19 -25.73
CA ASP A 731 3.21 46.16 -26.81
C ASP A 731 2.79 45.49 -28.13
N ASP A 732 1.70 45.97 -28.72
CA ASP A 732 1.17 45.49 -30.01
C ASP A 732 1.87 46.14 -31.23
N ALA A 733 2.86 47.02 -31.02
CA ALA A 733 3.64 47.58 -32.10
C ALA A 733 4.49 46.50 -32.78
N MET A 734 4.20 46.19 -34.05
CA MET A 734 5.10 45.39 -34.88
C MET A 734 6.37 46.18 -35.16
N TYR A 735 7.46 45.84 -34.49
CA TYR A 735 8.79 46.36 -34.78
C TYR A 735 9.32 45.72 -36.06
N VAL A 736 9.44 46.54 -37.11
CA VAL A 736 9.92 46.16 -38.44
C VAL A 736 11.44 45.98 -38.45
#